data_AF-A0A6C2TY99-F1
#
_entry.id   AF-A0A6C2TY99-F1
#
_cell.length_a   1.000
_cell.length_b   1.000
_cell.length_c   1.000
_cell.angle_alpha   90.00
_cell.angle_beta   90.00
_cell.angle_gamma   90.00
#
_symmetry.space_group_name_H-M   'P 1'
#
loop_
_entity.id
_entity.type
_entity.pdbx_description
1 polymer ?
#
loop_
_entity_poly.entity_id
_entity_poly.type
_entity_poly.pdbx_seq_one_letter_code
_entity_poly.pdbx_strand_id
1 'polypeptide(L)'
;MNGMKKIKAKALLALAAGVLGAHAQTTTNAKRNGSHVIQGDFSDGSPTTSLLTNSNSKRVGNGGTPVRMNVPVWGLDLPPIPPGETLTAATFSVDVLSISGAPLFFDVVFSLMNATDISQIGSAEFVAASAPLGTVLSNGYVFAQLDESEIPAGETLEVPVTGAALTQLSSLYDASGNPTQSTIWFRLSPSITNSANGGDRIQFADDPLDSNAALFGLELDWGVQPEDVYYVASTPTNWTAGSAWSDGNPPSSINNYIVTNNVALQTPSTTATFPGASLDLVGSQTVELMVSGADVITFPLLDLGSDVLRAGVVDAGEAKVDGTINVFGNPTLAGATNETRDLRVLALVTGVSTLELSAPTKTVYIDNTANTFGGTWNVTGGTAEFAAPGAVGPSGIQVQSNATLRILGNWDGLASGETLTVADSPSASVVVGANAWSVSALSIGTNDVASGAVYTLAELNAMGSNAVFAGTTGTIQVGALPPPPPEDLIVGIDTFDSTSAPTPTFTGAGITASATAFSPDGIWNNSVGEARGSSKDGTWGTFDGNGNPASTSTTLGVDCISLLNGRNGQITLSITNNGPSDINLGAIHFDALAFRAKAARTYAVNVLTGSDITVGNVFTSADQAITELNGTAGLKLDDLDPETHDQHDDIDVSLAGIADSTLEVGGVAIIELAFSGGIPGNSGHHLWVDNLGISSTADTVVEPPEPPVMGSEVSGGNMTITWTSDGSFKLQTRDSLTTGDWMDVPGATSSPVVVPATNDVEFLRLIEQ
;
A
#
# COMPACT_ATOMS: atom_id res chain seq x y z
N MET A 1 10.52 -17.14 26.64
CA MET A 1 10.02 -16.06 27.53
C MET A 1 8.57 -15.80 27.12
N ASN A 2 7.63 -15.86 28.06
CA ASN A 2 6.20 -15.77 27.76
C ASN A 2 5.84 -14.34 27.32
N GLY A 3 5.53 -14.19 26.04
CA GLY A 3 5.01 -12.94 25.48
C GLY A 3 3.72 -12.54 26.19
N MET A 4 3.65 -11.30 26.64
CA MET A 4 2.48 -10.75 27.31
C MET A 4 1.40 -10.45 26.25
N LYS A 5 0.25 -11.12 26.30
CA LYS A 5 -0.84 -10.96 25.32
C LYS A 5 -1.72 -9.75 25.67
N LYS A 6 -1.99 -8.87 24.72
CA LYS A 6 -2.80 -7.64 24.91
C LYS A 6 -3.99 -7.63 23.95
N ILE A 7 -5.19 -7.40 24.47
CA ILE A 7 -6.37 -7.03 23.67
C ILE A 7 -6.62 -5.54 23.93
N LYS A 8 -6.74 -4.76 22.85
CA LYS A 8 -7.14 -3.35 22.92
C LYS A 8 -8.55 -3.23 22.34
N ALA A 9 -9.49 -2.78 23.17
CA ALA A 9 -10.91 -2.74 22.84
C ALA A 9 -11.49 -1.36 23.15
N LYS A 10 -12.33 -0.83 22.27
CA LYS A 10 -13.10 0.42 22.47
C LYS A 10 -14.58 0.11 22.32
N ALA A 11 -15.36 0.27 23.38
CA ALA A 11 -16.76 -0.15 23.41
C ALA A 11 -17.74 0.97 23.03
N LEU A 12 -18.84 0.64 22.38
CA LEU A 12 -19.94 1.50 21.97
C LEU A 12 -21.27 0.77 22.29
N LEU A 13 -22.39 1.48 22.49
CA LEU A 13 -23.69 0.84 22.72
C LEU A 13 -24.83 1.58 22.02
N ALA A 14 -25.29 1.16 20.86
CA ALA A 14 -26.53 1.66 20.26
C ALA A 14 -27.78 1.13 21.00
N LEU A 15 -28.81 1.96 21.21
CA LEU A 15 -30.13 1.54 21.73
C LEU A 15 -31.22 1.89 20.71
N ALA A 16 -32.30 1.12 20.65
CA ALA A 16 -33.42 1.35 19.75
C ALA A 16 -34.75 1.15 20.49
N ALA A 17 -35.57 2.20 20.55
CA ALA A 17 -36.96 2.13 21.04
C ALA A 17 -37.92 1.79 19.89
N GLY A 18 -39.09 1.21 20.16
CA GLY A 18 -40.05 0.85 19.13
C GLY A 18 -41.50 1.24 19.43
N VAL A 19 -42.16 1.85 18.44
CA VAL A 19 -43.61 2.08 18.36
C VAL A 19 -44.30 0.87 17.74
N LEU A 20 -45.41 0.40 18.35
CA LEU A 20 -46.37 -0.51 17.70
C LEU A 20 -47.17 0.26 16.62
N GLY A 21 -46.52 0.52 15.48
CA GLY A 21 -47.09 1.18 14.29
C GLY A 21 -46.11 2.18 13.67
N ALA A 22 -45.42 1.77 12.60
CA ALA A 22 -44.46 2.52 11.78
C ALA A 22 -43.25 3.10 12.55
N HIS A 23 -42.15 2.33 12.49
CA HIS A 23 -40.74 2.66 12.73
C HIS A 23 -40.44 4.07 13.30
N ALA A 24 -40.50 4.19 14.62
CA ALA A 24 -39.86 5.28 15.33
C ALA A 24 -38.83 4.67 16.28
N GLN A 25 -37.55 4.96 16.03
CA GLN A 25 -36.44 4.81 16.98
C GLN A 25 -36.10 6.22 17.49
N THR A 26 -35.53 6.32 18.69
CA THR A 26 -35.33 7.59 19.40
C THR A 26 -33.97 7.59 20.09
N THR A 27 -33.25 8.72 20.08
CA THR A 27 -31.81 8.79 20.36
C THR A 27 -31.47 9.72 21.53
N THR A 28 -30.57 9.32 22.44
CA THR A 28 -30.02 10.21 23.49
C THR A 28 -28.62 9.79 23.97
N ASN A 29 -27.80 10.72 24.49
CA ASN A 29 -26.35 10.52 24.72
C ASN A 29 -25.99 9.98 26.11
N ALA A 30 -25.54 8.72 26.17
CA ALA A 30 -24.90 8.11 27.33
C ALA A 30 -23.47 8.66 27.55
N LYS A 31 -23.21 9.44 28.60
CA LYS A 31 -21.84 9.82 28.96
C LYS A 31 -21.15 8.67 29.71
N ARG A 32 -19.85 8.47 29.47
CA ARG A 32 -19.06 7.54 30.29
C ARG A 32 -18.81 8.15 31.66
N ASN A 33 -19.24 7.46 32.71
CA ASN A 33 -19.01 7.88 34.10
C ASN A 33 -17.76 7.22 34.72
N GLY A 34 -17.16 6.24 34.03
CA GLY A 34 -15.87 5.62 34.40
C GLY A 34 -15.53 4.36 33.57
N SER A 35 -14.26 3.96 33.54
CA SER A 35 -13.89 2.53 33.37
C SER A 35 -13.31 2.03 34.68
N HIS A 36 -13.53 0.75 34.95
CA HIS A 36 -12.89 0.07 36.04
C HIS A 36 -12.36 -1.27 35.55
N VAL A 37 -11.26 -1.71 36.15
CA VAL A 37 -10.74 -3.06 35.95
C VAL A 37 -10.95 -3.82 37.24
N ILE A 38 -11.76 -4.88 37.20
CA ILE A 38 -11.89 -5.79 38.34
C ILE A 38 -10.73 -6.77 38.27
N GLN A 39 -9.88 -6.74 39.31
CA GLN A 39 -8.75 -7.67 39.47
C GLN A 39 -9.04 -8.63 40.63
N GLY A 40 -8.92 -9.92 40.38
CA GLY A 40 -9.16 -10.94 41.40
C GLY A 40 -8.58 -12.30 41.02
N ASP A 41 -8.40 -13.16 42.02
CA ASP A 41 -8.32 -14.60 41.82
C ASP A 41 -9.76 -15.11 41.74
N PHE A 42 -10.18 -15.47 40.54
CA PHE A 42 -11.57 -15.89 40.28
C PHE A 42 -11.73 -17.41 40.35
N SER A 43 -10.65 -18.16 40.64
CA SER A 43 -10.64 -19.62 40.60
C SER A 43 -11.19 -20.27 41.87
N ASP A 44 -11.33 -19.53 42.98
CA ASP A 44 -11.70 -20.07 44.30
C ASP A 44 -13.00 -19.49 44.89
N GLY A 45 -13.70 -18.59 44.19
CA GLY A 45 -14.92 -17.95 44.68
C GLY A 45 -14.72 -17.01 45.88
N SER A 46 -13.48 -16.63 46.20
CA SER A 46 -13.15 -15.71 47.31
C SER A 46 -13.60 -14.26 47.00
N PRO A 47 -14.01 -13.47 48.01
CA PRO A 47 -14.50 -12.11 47.79
C PRO A 47 -13.42 -11.20 47.17
N THR A 48 -13.74 -10.67 45.99
CA THR A 48 -12.95 -9.65 45.31
C THR A 48 -12.95 -8.35 46.12
N THR A 49 -11.78 -7.83 46.50
CA THR A 49 -11.70 -6.43 46.90
C THR A 49 -11.75 -5.57 45.64
N SER A 50 -12.87 -4.89 45.39
CA SER A 50 -12.95 -3.84 44.37
C SER A 50 -11.86 -2.81 44.62
N LEU A 51 -10.93 -2.67 43.68
CA LEU A 51 -9.90 -1.64 43.72
C LEU A 51 -10.30 -0.55 42.74
N LEU A 52 -10.86 0.54 43.28
CA LEU A 52 -11.29 1.73 42.53
C LEU A 52 -10.14 2.55 41.92
N THR A 53 -8.89 2.10 42.03
CA THR A 53 -7.72 2.82 41.54
C THR A 53 -7.12 2.10 40.33
N ASN A 54 -6.94 2.84 39.23
CA ASN A 54 -6.25 2.42 37.99
C ASN A 54 -4.76 2.07 38.19
N SER A 55 -4.22 2.15 39.41
CA SER A 55 -2.84 1.79 39.68
C SER A 55 -2.64 0.26 39.64
N ASN A 56 -1.88 -0.22 38.66
CA ASN A 56 -1.43 -1.61 38.49
C ASN A 56 -0.65 -2.22 39.69
N SER A 57 -0.47 -1.46 40.78
CA SER A 57 0.33 -1.81 41.96
C SER A 57 -0.44 -2.54 43.07
N LYS A 58 -1.78 -2.53 43.07
CA LYS A 58 -2.59 -3.28 44.04
C LYS A 58 -3.21 -4.49 43.36
N ARG A 59 -2.59 -5.65 43.55
CA ARG A 59 -3.04 -6.94 43.00
C ARG A 59 -3.64 -7.76 44.13
N VAL A 60 -4.88 -8.20 43.99
CA VAL A 60 -5.55 -9.05 44.97
C VAL A 60 -5.14 -10.51 44.73
N GLY A 61 -4.61 -11.19 45.75
CA GLY A 61 -4.25 -12.61 45.69
C GLY A 61 -3.06 -12.96 46.59
N ASN A 62 -3.27 -13.83 47.58
CA ASN A 62 -2.26 -14.25 48.54
C ASN A 62 -1.45 -15.43 47.97
N GLY A 63 -0.35 -15.17 47.27
CA GLY A 63 0.81 -16.08 47.20
C GLY A 63 0.64 -17.54 46.74
N GLY A 64 -0.35 -17.89 45.91
CA GLY A 64 -0.40 -19.17 45.19
C GLY A 64 -0.20 -19.00 43.68
N THR A 65 -0.19 -20.09 42.91
CA THR A 65 -0.20 -20.12 41.44
C THR A 65 -1.62 -20.23 40.82
N PRO A 66 -2.49 -19.22 40.89
CA PRO A 66 -3.71 -19.16 40.09
C PRO A 66 -3.57 -18.18 38.91
N VAL A 67 -4.33 -18.46 37.85
CA VAL A 67 -4.48 -17.63 36.66
C VAL A 67 -5.06 -16.27 37.09
N ARG A 68 -4.37 -15.19 36.77
CA ARG A 68 -4.81 -13.82 37.09
C ARG A 68 -5.41 -13.19 35.85
N MET A 69 -6.64 -12.71 35.96
CA MET A 69 -7.35 -12.09 34.85
C MET A 69 -7.73 -10.65 35.21
N ASN A 70 -7.56 -9.76 34.24
CA ASN A 70 -8.14 -8.42 34.29
C ASN A 70 -9.48 -8.49 33.56
N VAL A 71 -10.56 -8.10 34.21
CA VAL A 71 -11.89 -8.04 33.59
C VAL A 71 -12.25 -6.56 33.43
N PRO A 72 -12.34 -6.04 32.20
CA PRO A 72 -12.75 -4.67 31.98
C PRO A 72 -14.25 -4.55 32.24
N VAL A 73 -14.61 -3.45 32.92
CA VAL A 73 -16.00 -3.07 33.17
C VAL A 73 -16.17 -1.61 32.77
N TRP A 74 -17.19 -1.34 31.96
CA TRP A 74 -17.50 -0.02 31.44
C TRP A 74 -18.83 0.45 31.99
N GLY A 75 -18.85 1.65 32.59
CA GLY A 75 -20.08 2.32 33.01
C GLY A 75 -20.54 3.29 31.94
N LEU A 76 -21.77 3.11 31.47
CA LEU A 76 -22.41 3.96 30.47
C LEU A 76 -23.61 4.64 31.11
N ASP A 77 -23.68 5.96 31.07
CA ASP A 77 -24.84 6.66 31.60
C ASP A 77 -26.08 6.32 30.76
N LEU A 78 -27.20 5.98 31.37
CA LEU A 78 -28.43 5.77 30.61
C LEU A 78 -29.04 7.12 30.27
N PRO A 79 -29.33 7.40 29.00
CA PRO A 79 -29.90 8.67 28.59
C PRO A 79 -31.43 8.55 28.48
N PRO A 80 -32.21 9.62 28.72
CA PRO A 80 -33.68 9.52 28.71
C PRO A 80 -34.22 9.14 27.32
N ILE A 81 -35.23 8.28 27.24
CA ILE A 81 -35.99 7.99 26.02
C ILE A 81 -37.30 8.82 26.02
N PRO A 82 -37.99 8.99 24.88
CA PRO A 82 -39.26 9.72 24.88
C PRO A 82 -40.34 9.07 25.75
N PRO A 83 -41.22 9.87 26.37
CA PRO A 83 -42.28 9.35 27.24
C PRO A 83 -43.21 8.37 26.50
N GLY A 84 -43.45 7.21 27.11
CA GLY A 84 -44.32 6.16 26.57
C GLY A 84 -43.63 5.17 25.62
N GLU A 85 -42.35 5.38 25.29
CA GLU A 85 -41.57 4.48 24.45
C GLU A 85 -40.98 3.30 25.23
N THR A 86 -40.74 2.20 24.53
CA THR A 86 -40.07 1.00 25.09
C THR A 86 -38.85 0.63 24.27
N LEU A 87 -37.78 0.19 24.93
CA LEU A 87 -36.59 -0.31 24.24
C LEU A 87 -36.88 -1.67 23.61
N THR A 88 -36.73 -1.76 22.29
CA THR A 88 -37.05 -2.94 21.50
C THR A 88 -35.84 -3.56 20.81
N ALA A 89 -34.72 -2.85 20.74
CA ALA A 89 -33.43 -3.38 20.35
C ALA A 89 -32.28 -2.58 21.01
N ALA A 90 -31.10 -3.17 21.04
CA ALA A 90 -29.87 -2.53 21.47
C ALA A 90 -28.69 -3.33 20.90
N THR A 91 -27.57 -2.67 20.60
CA THR A 91 -26.36 -3.28 20.05
C THR A 91 -25.15 -2.70 20.76
N PHE A 92 -24.26 -3.56 21.26
CA PHE A 92 -23.00 -3.19 21.88
C PHE A 92 -21.86 -3.40 20.89
N SER A 93 -21.22 -2.33 20.43
CA SER A 93 -20.11 -2.39 19.48
C SER A 93 -18.77 -2.38 20.20
N VAL A 94 -17.75 -3.03 19.64
CA VAL A 94 -16.39 -3.01 20.18
C VAL A 94 -15.38 -2.90 19.05
N ASP A 95 -14.60 -1.81 18.98
CA ASP A 95 -13.46 -1.74 18.06
C ASP A 95 -12.32 -2.59 18.62
N VAL A 96 -11.93 -3.62 17.88
CA VAL A 96 -10.87 -4.55 18.26
C VAL A 96 -9.61 -4.16 17.50
N LEU A 97 -8.67 -3.47 18.14
CA LEU A 97 -7.52 -2.90 17.41
C LEU A 97 -6.49 -3.95 16.97
N SER A 98 -6.28 -4.98 17.79
CA SER A 98 -5.32 -6.05 17.50
C SER A 98 -5.56 -7.25 18.40
N ILE A 99 -5.39 -8.45 17.84
CA ILE A 99 -5.30 -9.72 18.58
C ILE A 99 -3.90 -10.27 18.30
N SER A 100 -3.06 -10.43 19.33
CA SER A 100 -1.69 -10.93 19.15
C SER A 100 -1.38 -12.10 20.08
N GLY A 101 -0.90 -13.21 19.52
CA GLY A 101 -0.41 -14.40 20.24
C GLY A 101 -1.00 -15.72 19.73
N ALA A 102 -0.27 -16.83 19.90
CA ALA A 102 -0.69 -18.18 19.49
C ALA A 102 -2.03 -18.62 20.13
N PRO A 103 -2.78 -19.53 19.48
CA PRO A 103 -4.25 -19.54 19.43
C PRO A 103 -4.88 -19.69 20.81
N LEU A 104 -5.98 -19.00 20.97
CA LEU A 104 -6.60 -18.74 22.26
C LEU A 104 -8.02 -19.33 22.21
N PHE A 105 -8.20 -20.51 22.80
CA PHE A 105 -9.54 -21.04 23.08
C PHE A 105 -10.12 -20.28 24.29
N PHE A 106 -10.59 -19.04 24.10
CA PHE A 106 -11.44 -18.37 25.07
C PHE A 106 -12.66 -17.81 24.36
N ASP A 107 -13.83 -18.10 24.92
CA ASP A 107 -15.06 -17.44 24.49
C ASP A 107 -15.17 -16.11 25.22
N VAL A 108 -15.62 -15.07 24.53
CA VAL A 108 -15.84 -13.76 25.12
C VAL A 108 -17.28 -13.63 25.56
N VAL A 109 -17.49 -13.56 26.87
CA VAL A 109 -18.82 -13.42 27.48
C VAL A 109 -19.10 -11.96 27.77
N PHE A 110 -20.14 -11.43 27.12
CA PHE A 110 -20.66 -10.09 27.36
C PHE A 110 -21.79 -10.16 28.39
N SER A 111 -21.72 -9.30 29.41
CA SER A 111 -22.75 -9.21 30.44
C SER A 111 -23.24 -7.79 30.65
N LEU A 112 -24.55 -7.66 30.79
CA LEU A 112 -25.25 -6.43 31.14
C LEU A 112 -25.54 -6.45 32.63
N MET A 113 -25.14 -5.43 33.38
CA MET A 113 -25.37 -5.36 34.82
C MET A 113 -26.28 -4.21 35.22
N ASN A 114 -27.23 -4.47 36.12
CA ASN A 114 -28.11 -3.47 36.74
C ASN A 114 -27.58 -2.92 38.08
N ALA A 115 -26.27 -3.06 38.31
CA ALA A 115 -25.62 -2.46 39.48
C ALA A 115 -25.77 -0.94 39.43
N THR A 116 -26.19 -0.32 40.53
CA THR A 116 -26.26 1.15 40.67
C THR A 116 -24.88 1.75 40.96
N ASP A 117 -23.94 0.93 41.40
CA ASP A 117 -22.56 1.32 41.71
C ASP A 117 -21.59 0.16 41.41
N ILE A 118 -20.38 0.48 40.94
CA ILE A 118 -19.37 -0.52 40.57
C ILE A 118 -19.00 -1.46 41.74
N SER A 119 -19.12 -1.03 42.99
CA SER A 119 -18.84 -1.86 44.17
C SER A 119 -19.82 -3.03 44.35
N GLN A 120 -20.98 -3.00 43.68
CA GLN A 120 -21.94 -4.09 43.67
C GLN A 120 -21.56 -5.22 42.70
N ILE A 121 -20.61 -4.98 41.79
CA ILE A 121 -20.11 -5.98 40.86
C ILE A 121 -18.96 -6.74 41.53
N GLY A 122 -19.21 -8.01 41.88
CA GLY A 122 -18.27 -8.88 42.58
C GLY A 122 -18.01 -10.19 41.83
N SER A 123 -17.58 -11.20 42.59
CA SER A 123 -17.27 -12.53 42.05
C SER A 123 -18.51 -13.35 41.69
N ALA A 124 -19.68 -13.05 42.25
CA ALA A 124 -20.94 -13.76 41.95
C ALA A 124 -21.45 -13.46 40.53
N GLU A 125 -20.98 -12.38 39.93
CA GLU A 125 -21.26 -11.97 38.56
C GLU A 125 -20.23 -12.55 37.58
N PHE A 126 -19.25 -13.34 38.05
CA PHE A 126 -18.23 -13.97 37.22
C PHE A 126 -18.72 -15.27 36.60
N VAL A 127 -18.62 -15.34 35.27
CA VAL A 127 -18.95 -16.51 34.48
C VAL A 127 -17.65 -17.23 34.12
N ALA A 128 -17.39 -18.35 34.77
CA ALA A 128 -16.11 -19.07 34.65
C ALA A 128 -16.00 -19.98 33.42
N ALA A 129 -17.10 -20.26 32.73
CA ALA A 129 -17.16 -21.17 31.60
C ALA A 129 -18.22 -20.70 30.58
N SER A 130 -18.36 -21.42 29.47
CA SER A 130 -19.48 -21.22 28.54
C SER A 130 -20.81 -21.11 29.30
N ALA A 131 -21.49 -19.98 29.18
CA ALA A 131 -22.77 -19.76 29.81
C ALA A 131 -23.82 -19.55 28.73
N PRO A 132 -24.94 -20.29 28.76
CA PRO A 132 -26.02 -20.06 27.83
C PRO A 132 -26.43 -18.58 27.79
N LEU A 133 -26.75 -18.07 26.59
CA LEU A 133 -27.31 -16.74 26.44
C LEU A 133 -28.56 -16.60 27.34
N GLY A 134 -28.64 -15.51 28.09
CA GLY A 134 -29.69 -15.28 29.08
C GLY A 134 -29.41 -15.88 30.47
N THR A 135 -28.20 -16.40 30.72
CA THR A 135 -27.79 -16.81 32.07
C THR A 135 -27.93 -15.63 33.04
N VAL A 136 -28.70 -15.83 34.11
CA VAL A 136 -28.95 -14.83 35.15
C VAL A 136 -27.75 -14.73 36.07
N LEU A 137 -27.22 -13.52 36.22
CA LEU A 137 -26.20 -13.17 37.20
C LEU A 137 -26.87 -12.46 38.37
N SER A 138 -26.21 -12.42 39.53
CA SER A 138 -26.74 -11.75 40.72
C SER A 138 -27.13 -10.28 40.47
N ASN A 139 -26.43 -9.62 39.55
CA ASN A 139 -26.69 -8.23 39.15
C ASN A 139 -26.75 -8.06 37.63
N GLY A 140 -27.17 -9.06 36.83
CA GLY A 140 -27.09 -8.93 35.37
C GLY A 140 -27.50 -10.15 34.55
N TYR A 141 -27.22 -10.11 33.24
CA TYR A 141 -27.39 -11.24 32.31
C TYR A 141 -26.23 -11.34 31.35
N VAL A 142 -25.89 -12.58 30.97
CA VAL A 142 -25.07 -12.86 29.78
C VAL A 142 -25.91 -12.64 28.53
N PHE A 143 -25.44 -11.80 27.60
CA PHE A 143 -26.19 -11.48 26.37
C PHE A 143 -25.48 -11.87 25.06
N ALA A 144 -24.17 -12.14 25.12
CA ALA A 144 -23.43 -12.70 24.01
C ALA A 144 -22.27 -13.56 24.52
N GLN A 145 -21.93 -14.57 23.74
CA GLN A 145 -20.74 -15.40 23.88
C GLN A 145 -20.17 -15.57 22.49
N LEU A 146 -18.95 -15.10 22.25
CA LEU A 146 -18.29 -15.15 20.94
C LEU A 146 -17.05 -16.02 20.99
N ASP A 147 -16.85 -16.83 19.97
CA ASP A 147 -15.62 -17.58 19.76
C ASP A 147 -14.51 -16.66 19.20
N GLU A 148 -13.23 -17.02 19.38
CA GLU A 148 -12.09 -16.23 18.88
C GLU A 148 -12.20 -15.88 17.39
N SER A 149 -12.70 -16.81 16.57
CA SER A 149 -12.88 -16.61 15.13
C SER A 149 -13.94 -15.58 14.77
N GLU A 150 -14.80 -15.20 15.70
CA GLU A 150 -15.87 -14.22 15.50
C GLU A 150 -15.43 -12.80 15.90
N ILE A 151 -14.19 -12.64 16.40
CA ILE A 151 -13.65 -11.35 16.83
C ILE A 151 -12.70 -10.85 15.73
N PRO A 152 -13.14 -9.93 14.85
CA PRO A 152 -12.30 -9.44 13.77
C PRO A 152 -11.19 -8.54 14.32
N ALA A 153 -9.95 -8.74 13.86
CA ALA A 153 -8.83 -7.86 14.21
C ALA A 153 -8.81 -6.64 13.28
N GLY A 154 -8.79 -5.44 13.84
CA GLY A 154 -8.79 -4.17 13.10
C GLY A 154 -10.18 -3.65 12.74
N GLU A 155 -11.26 -4.31 13.16
CA GLU A 155 -12.64 -3.94 12.81
C GLU A 155 -13.52 -3.70 14.05
N THR A 156 -14.72 -3.15 13.81
CA THR A 156 -15.77 -2.96 14.81
C THR A 156 -16.65 -4.21 14.90
N LEU A 157 -16.70 -4.81 16.09
CA LEU A 157 -17.55 -5.95 16.40
C LEU A 157 -18.90 -5.48 16.97
N GLU A 158 -20.00 -5.70 16.24
CA GLU A 158 -21.36 -5.35 16.66
C GLU A 158 -22.07 -6.52 17.36
N VAL A 159 -22.46 -6.34 18.63
CA VAL A 159 -23.05 -7.39 19.47
C VAL A 159 -24.48 -7.05 19.91
N PRO A 160 -25.53 -7.65 19.30
CA PRO A 160 -26.91 -7.32 19.65
C PRO A 160 -27.27 -7.76 21.07
N VAL A 161 -27.85 -6.85 21.85
CA VAL A 161 -28.44 -7.10 23.18
C VAL A 161 -29.86 -7.62 22.99
N THR A 162 -30.08 -8.89 23.28
CA THR A 162 -31.37 -9.57 23.02
C THR A 162 -31.94 -10.23 24.29
N GLY A 163 -33.19 -10.68 24.20
CA GLY A 163 -33.83 -11.54 25.21
C GLY A 163 -33.91 -10.91 26.61
N ALA A 164 -33.45 -11.65 27.62
CA ALA A 164 -33.54 -11.24 29.03
C ALA A 164 -32.71 -9.99 29.35
N ALA A 165 -31.56 -9.82 28.68
CA ALA A 165 -30.73 -8.62 28.85
C ALA A 165 -31.43 -7.37 28.30
N LEU A 166 -32.08 -7.46 27.14
CA LEU A 166 -32.88 -6.37 26.59
C LEU A 166 -34.09 -6.05 27.48
N THR A 167 -34.72 -7.08 28.05
CA THR A 167 -35.83 -6.91 29.00
C THR A 167 -35.36 -6.17 30.26
N GLN A 168 -34.19 -6.53 30.80
CA GLN A 168 -33.58 -5.86 31.94
C GLN A 168 -33.27 -4.40 31.59
N LEU A 169 -32.62 -4.16 30.45
CA LEU A 169 -32.30 -2.81 29.96
C LEU A 169 -33.56 -1.94 29.82
N SER A 170 -34.63 -2.47 29.22
CA SER A 170 -35.90 -1.74 29.11
C SER A 170 -36.55 -1.48 30.46
N SER A 171 -36.33 -2.34 31.47
CA SER A 171 -36.85 -2.12 32.84
C SER A 171 -36.13 -1.01 33.60
N LEU A 172 -34.99 -0.55 33.09
CA LEU A 172 -34.26 0.59 33.64
C LEU A 172 -34.84 1.94 33.21
N TYR A 173 -36.00 1.95 32.55
CA TYR A 173 -36.71 3.16 32.15
C TYR A 173 -38.10 3.20 32.79
N ASP A 174 -38.49 4.36 33.32
CA ASP A 174 -39.85 4.59 33.79
C ASP A 174 -40.80 4.92 32.63
N ALA A 175 -42.10 5.03 32.91
CA ALA A 175 -43.11 5.34 31.88
C ALA A 175 -42.94 6.73 31.23
N SER A 176 -42.16 7.62 31.84
CA SER A 176 -41.82 8.93 31.27
C SER A 176 -40.55 8.87 30.41
N GLY A 177 -39.98 7.68 30.25
CA GLY A 177 -38.74 7.46 29.51
C GLY A 177 -37.49 7.94 30.27
N ASN A 178 -37.60 8.29 31.56
CA ASN A 178 -36.41 8.60 32.34
C ASN A 178 -35.76 7.32 32.85
N PRO A 179 -34.42 7.25 32.88
CA PRO A 179 -33.75 6.09 33.40
C PRO A 179 -33.92 6.02 34.93
N THR A 180 -34.28 4.86 35.45
CA THR A 180 -34.45 4.59 36.90
C THR A 180 -33.11 4.44 37.62
N GLN A 181 -32.01 4.29 36.88
CA GLN A 181 -30.63 4.38 37.34
C GLN A 181 -29.78 5.16 36.35
N SER A 182 -28.80 5.92 36.82
CA SER A 182 -28.02 6.80 35.95
C SER A 182 -27.06 6.07 35.03
N THR A 183 -26.65 4.84 35.38
CA THR A 183 -25.53 4.16 34.74
C THR A 183 -25.84 2.67 34.59
N ILE A 184 -25.48 2.09 33.46
CA ILE A 184 -25.50 0.66 33.20
C ILE A 184 -24.07 0.17 33.00
N TRP A 185 -23.78 -1.05 33.44
CA TRP A 185 -22.43 -1.58 33.37
C TRP A 185 -22.33 -2.74 32.39
N PHE A 186 -21.33 -2.65 31.50
CA PHE A 186 -20.97 -3.70 30.56
C PHE A 186 -19.70 -4.36 31.00
N ARG A 187 -19.65 -5.67 30.85
CA ARG A 187 -18.52 -6.48 31.26
C ARG A 187 -18.11 -7.45 30.18
N LEU A 188 -16.81 -7.60 29.99
CA LEU A 188 -16.20 -8.59 29.11
C LEU A 188 -15.45 -9.65 29.94
N SER A 189 -15.85 -10.91 29.85
CA SER A 189 -15.16 -12.00 30.57
C SER A 189 -14.63 -13.04 29.60
N PRO A 190 -13.39 -13.52 29.77
CA PRO A 190 -12.94 -14.72 29.07
C PRO A 190 -13.58 -15.97 29.70
N SER A 191 -14.04 -16.90 28.88
CA SER A 191 -14.39 -18.28 29.24
C SER A 191 -13.08 -19.05 29.46
N ILE A 192 -12.84 -19.53 30.68
CA ILE A 192 -11.64 -20.30 31.02
C ILE A 192 -11.99 -21.78 31.19
N THR A 193 -12.20 -22.49 30.08
CA THR A 193 -12.46 -23.94 30.14
C THR A 193 -11.18 -24.78 30.22
N ASN A 194 -10.00 -24.22 29.93
CA ASN A 194 -8.74 -24.95 29.94
C ASN A 194 -7.81 -24.52 31.08
N SER A 195 -7.27 -25.52 31.78
CA SER A 195 -6.18 -25.39 32.75
C SER A 195 -4.91 -24.90 32.05
N ALA A 196 -4.84 -23.61 31.74
CA ALA A 196 -3.67 -23.01 31.12
C ALA A 196 -2.47 -23.09 32.09
N ASN A 197 -1.37 -23.63 31.58
CA ASN A 197 -0.10 -23.76 32.29
C ASN A 197 0.29 -22.41 32.93
N GLY A 198 0.64 -22.43 34.23
CA GLY A 198 0.81 -21.25 35.06
C GLY A 198 1.74 -20.19 34.45
N GLY A 199 1.17 -19.13 33.89
CA GLY A 199 1.93 -18.01 33.35
C GLY A 199 1.18 -17.10 32.39
N ASP A 200 0.13 -17.60 31.73
CA ASP A 200 -0.61 -16.80 30.74
C ASP A 200 -1.48 -15.73 31.41
N ARG A 201 -1.35 -14.49 30.91
CA ARG A 201 -2.09 -13.32 31.36
C ARG A 201 -2.84 -12.76 30.17
N ILE A 202 -4.16 -12.62 30.29
CA ILE A 202 -4.97 -11.83 29.37
C ILE A 202 -5.00 -10.41 29.93
N GLN A 203 -4.34 -9.46 29.26
CA GLN A 203 -4.41 -8.04 29.61
C GLN A 203 -5.29 -7.28 28.63
N PHE A 204 -6.38 -6.72 29.14
CA PHE A 204 -7.03 -5.57 28.53
C PHE A 204 -6.25 -4.34 29.00
N ALA A 205 -5.58 -3.64 28.08
CA ALA A 205 -4.75 -2.49 28.41
C ALA A 205 -5.63 -1.23 28.52
N ASP A 206 -5.65 -0.60 29.71
CA ASP A 206 -6.33 0.69 30.00
C ASP A 206 -5.32 1.71 30.58
N ASP A 207 -4.05 1.67 30.17
CA ASP A 207 -3.02 2.57 30.72
C ASP A 207 -2.94 3.89 29.92
N PRO A 208 -3.34 5.04 30.51
CA PRO A 208 -3.32 6.34 29.84
C PRO A 208 -1.92 6.97 29.74
N LEU A 209 -0.87 6.34 30.26
CA LEU A 209 0.50 6.89 30.28
C LEU A 209 1.43 6.34 29.20
N ASP A 210 1.04 5.31 28.46
CA ASP A 210 1.75 4.94 27.21
C ASP A 210 1.28 5.88 26.10
N SER A 211 2.18 6.74 25.62
CA SER A 211 1.94 7.78 24.59
C SER A 211 1.47 7.27 23.22
N ASN A 212 1.19 5.96 23.09
CA ASN A 212 0.64 5.29 21.90
C ASN A 212 -0.75 4.68 22.16
N ALA A 213 -1.46 5.11 23.21
CA ALA A 213 -2.83 4.67 23.49
C ALA A 213 -3.73 5.88 23.80
N ALA A 214 -3.88 6.75 22.82
CA ALA A 214 -4.91 7.77 22.79
C ALA A 214 -6.25 7.07 22.49
N LEU A 215 -6.93 6.55 23.52
CA LEU A 215 -8.27 6.00 23.44
C LEU A 215 -9.28 7.16 23.33
N PHE A 216 -9.54 7.64 22.10
CA PHE A 216 -10.53 8.70 21.84
C PHE A 216 -11.55 8.25 20.79
N GLY A 217 -12.83 8.59 21.04
CA GLY A 217 -13.91 8.61 20.05
C GLY A 217 -15.01 7.56 20.19
N LEU A 218 -15.69 7.41 21.34
CA LEU A 218 -17.01 6.75 21.34
C LEU A 218 -17.97 7.62 20.51
N GLU A 219 -18.39 7.14 19.35
CA GLU A 219 -19.44 7.77 18.54
C GLU A 219 -20.57 6.78 18.37
N LEU A 220 -21.72 7.11 18.96
CA LEU A 220 -22.85 6.21 19.14
C LEU A 220 -23.91 6.66 18.14
N ASP A 221 -24.06 5.88 17.07
CA ASP A 221 -25.00 6.13 15.99
C ASP A 221 -26.35 5.46 16.30
N TRP A 222 -27.44 6.17 16.03
CA TRP A 222 -28.76 5.82 16.55
C TRP A 222 -29.85 5.67 15.49
N GLY A 223 -29.50 5.37 14.24
CA GLY A 223 -30.42 4.68 13.31
C GLY A 223 -31.74 5.38 12.96
N VAL A 224 -32.00 6.60 13.43
CA VAL A 224 -32.90 7.53 12.77
C VAL A 224 -32.00 8.21 11.75
N GLN A 225 -31.98 7.67 10.53
CA GLN A 225 -31.58 8.47 9.39
C GLN A 225 -32.30 9.81 9.58
N PRO A 226 -31.57 10.93 9.68
CA PRO A 226 -32.23 12.21 9.74
C PRO A 226 -33.29 12.26 8.66
N GLU A 227 -34.46 12.85 8.94
CA GLU A 227 -35.50 12.90 7.90
C GLU A 227 -34.85 13.42 6.63
N ASP A 228 -34.88 12.60 5.57
CA ASP A 228 -34.37 13.00 4.27
C ASP A 228 -35.10 14.27 3.88
N VAL A 229 -34.38 15.38 3.89
CA VAL A 229 -34.95 16.65 3.44
C VAL A 229 -34.65 16.78 1.96
N TYR A 230 -35.70 16.69 1.15
CA TYR A 230 -35.57 16.70 -0.29
C TYR A 230 -35.48 18.12 -0.82
N TYR A 231 -34.65 18.32 -1.83
CA TYR A 231 -34.67 19.53 -2.64
C TYR A 231 -35.93 19.54 -3.52
N VAL A 232 -36.78 20.57 -3.35
CA VAL A 232 -38.12 20.67 -3.98
C VAL A 232 -38.30 21.91 -4.86
N ALA A 233 -37.26 22.74 -5.01
CA ALA A 233 -37.37 23.94 -5.84
C ALA A 233 -37.67 23.62 -7.30
N SER A 234 -38.56 24.39 -7.93
CA SER A 234 -38.92 24.23 -9.36
C SER A 234 -38.00 25.00 -10.33
N THR A 235 -37.14 25.86 -9.80
CA THR A 235 -36.13 26.63 -10.53
C THR A 235 -34.84 26.64 -9.72
N PRO A 236 -33.67 26.84 -10.36
CA PRO A 236 -32.41 26.94 -9.63
C PRO A 236 -32.51 27.90 -8.46
N THR A 237 -32.25 27.40 -7.26
CA THR A 237 -32.49 28.12 -6.00
C THR A 237 -31.33 27.88 -5.04
N ASN A 238 -30.94 28.94 -4.34
CA ASN A 238 -29.89 28.92 -3.33
C ASN A 238 -30.25 28.00 -2.16
N TRP A 239 -29.31 27.15 -1.71
CA TRP A 239 -29.55 26.24 -0.59
C TRP A 239 -29.95 26.92 0.71
N THR A 240 -29.66 28.21 0.90
CA THR A 240 -30.01 28.95 2.13
C THR A 240 -31.50 29.31 2.20
N ALA A 241 -32.24 29.18 1.10
CA ALA A 241 -33.66 29.45 1.06
C ALA A 241 -34.44 28.25 1.60
N GLY A 242 -35.20 28.43 2.69
CA GLY A 242 -36.04 27.35 3.22
C GLY A 242 -37.09 26.84 2.23
N SER A 243 -37.52 27.68 1.29
CA SER A 243 -38.42 27.28 0.20
C SER A 243 -37.78 26.30 -0.81
N ALA A 244 -36.48 26.06 -0.72
CA ALA A 244 -35.79 25.10 -1.57
C ALA A 244 -35.96 23.65 -1.07
N TRP A 245 -36.42 23.46 0.16
CA TRP A 245 -36.39 22.20 0.89
C TRP A 245 -37.80 21.74 1.30
N SER A 246 -38.00 20.42 1.35
CA SER A 246 -39.32 19.80 1.57
C SER A 246 -39.94 20.11 2.93
N ASP A 247 -39.11 20.41 3.94
CA ASP A 247 -39.53 20.80 5.28
C ASP A 247 -39.82 22.30 5.41
N GLY A 248 -39.55 23.08 4.36
CA GLY A 248 -39.72 24.53 4.32
C GLY A 248 -38.67 25.33 5.09
N ASN A 249 -37.62 24.69 5.63
CA ASN A 249 -36.58 25.35 6.42
C ASN A 249 -35.23 25.35 5.69
N PRO A 250 -34.36 26.36 5.93
CA PRO A 250 -32.97 26.29 5.48
C PRO A 250 -32.25 25.07 6.07
N PRO A 251 -31.18 24.57 5.43
CA PRO A 251 -30.46 23.40 5.92
C PRO A 251 -29.91 23.57 7.33
N SER A 252 -29.82 22.48 8.08
CA SER A 252 -29.28 22.44 9.44
C SER A 252 -28.48 21.16 9.67
N SER A 253 -27.54 21.19 10.62
CA SER A 253 -26.57 20.12 10.86
C SER A 253 -27.15 18.81 11.39
N ILE A 254 -28.47 18.75 11.55
CA ILE A 254 -29.16 17.58 12.08
C ILE A 254 -29.62 16.68 10.93
N ASN A 255 -29.83 17.22 9.72
CA ASN A 255 -30.46 16.51 8.61
C ASN A 255 -29.49 16.12 7.48
N ASN A 256 -29.83 15.02 6.81
CA ASN A 256 -29.30 14.65 5.51
C ASN A 256 -30.20 15.26 4.44
N TYR A 257 -29.59 15.80 3.40
CA TYR A 257 -30.30 16.51 2.35
C TYR A 257 -30.15 15.76 1.05
N ILE A 258 -31.26 15.49 0.36
CA ILE A 258 -31.24 14.71 -0.88
C ILE A 258 -31.74 15.56 -2.04
N VAL A 259 -30.98 15.61 -3.13
CA VAL A 259 -31.41 16.23 -4.39
C VAL A 259 -31.91 15.14 -5.34
N THR A 260 -33.14 15.28 -5.88
CA THR A 260 -33.75 14.25 -6.76
C THR A 260 -34.64 14.81 -7.89
N ASN A 261 -34.78 16.13 -8.00
CA ASN A 261 -35.84 16.75 -8.81
C ASN A 261 -35.37 17.27 -10.19
N ASN A 262 -34.13 17.01 -10.59
CA ASN A 262 -33.46 17.47 -11.81
C ASN A 262 -33.38 18.99 -11.97
N VAL A 263 -33.46 19.73 -10.87
CA VAL A 263 -33.25 21.18 -10.83
C VAL A 263 -31.90 21.47 -10.17
N ALA A 264 -31.11 22.36 -10.77
CA ALA A 264 -29.80 22.70 -10.24
C ALA A 264 -29.89 23.37 -8.86
N LEU A 265 -29.25 22.78 -7.86
CA LEU A 265 -29.05 23.40 -6.55
C LEU A 265 -27.95 24.45 -6.65
N GLN A 266 -28.22 25.69 -6.24
CA GLN A 266 -27.22 26.76 -6.24
C GLN A 266 -26.64 26.97 -4.85
N THR A 267 -25.34 27.20 -4.77
CA THR A 267 -24.68 27.61 -3.51
C THR A 267 -24.82 29.12 -3.29
N PRO A 268 -24.51 29.65 -2.09
CA PRO A 268 -24.17 31.05 -1.88
C PRO A 268 -23.08 31.53 -2.83
N SER A 269 -23.10 32.82 -3.15
CA SER A 269 -22.07 33.49 -3.97
C SER A 269 -20.88 33.99 -3.16
N THR A 270 -20.84 33.68 -1.86
CA THR A 270 -19.78 34.02 -0.91
C THR A 270 -19.38 32.76 -0.14
N THR A 271 -18.23 32.81 0.54
CA THR A 271 -17.75 31.70 1.38
C THR A 271 -18.86 31.19 2.31
N ALA A 272 -19.14 29.88 2.27
CA ALA A 272 -20.16 29.26 3.08
C ALA A 272 -19.90 27.76 3.26
N THR A 273 -20.28 27.22 4.41
CA THR A 273 -20.33 25.77 4.65
C THR A 273 -21.77 25.30 4.50
N PHE A 274 -21.99 24.20 3.79
CA PHE A 274 -23.29 23.55 3.74
C PHE A 274 -23.69 23.16 5.16
N PRO A 275 -24.82 23.66 5.70
CA PRO A 275 -25.14 23.44 7.10
C PRO A 275 -25.54 22.00 7.43
N GLY A 276 -25.99 21.21 6.44
CA GLY A 276 -26.43 19.82 6.63
C GLY A 276 -25.30 18.87 7.01
N ALA A 277 -25.67 17.71 7.56
CA ALA A 277 -24.70 16.65 7.88
C ALA A 277 -24.10 16.05 6.60
N SER A 278 -24.95 15.73 5.63
CA SER A 278 -24.58 15.35 4.27
C SER A 278 -25.47 16.04 3.23
N LEU A 279 -24.96 16.13 1.99
CA LEU A 279 -25.75 16.40 0.81
C LEU A 279 -25.56 15.24 -0.18
N ASP A 280 -26.65 14.56 -0.50
CA ASP A 280 -26.65 13.37 -1.35
C ASP A 280 -27.33 13.72 -2.68
N LEU A 281 -26.62 13.51 -3.78
CA LEU A 281 -27.18 13.71 -5.10
C LEU A 281 -27.57 12.34 -5.69
N VAL A 282 -28.82 12.23 -6.14
CA VAL A 282 -29.35 10.98 -6.69
C VAL A 282 -30.09 11.23 -7.99
N GLY A 283 -29.69 10.50 -9.05
CA GLY A 283 -30.42 10.48 -10.32
C GLY A 283 -30.02 11.57 -11.31
N SER A 284 -28.73 11.88 -11.40
CA SER A 284 -28.17 12.85 -12.36
C SER A 284 -28.55 14.30 -12.09
N GLN A 285 -28.43 14.68 -10.82
CA GLN A 285 -28.65 16.04 -10.34
C GLN A 285 -27.49 16.96 -10.66
N THR A 286 -27.65 18.25 -10.33
CA THR A 286 -26.59 19.24 -10.46
C THR A 286 -26.50 20.11 -9.21
N VAL A 287 -25.28 20.33 -8.71
CA VAL A 287 -24.93 21.47 -7.85
C VAL A 287 -24.11 22.50 -8.64
N GLU A 288 -24.48 23.77 -8.55
CA GLU A 288 -23.78 24.91 -9.14
C GLU A 288 -23.12 25.77 -8.06
N LEU A 289 -21.79 25.83 -8.08
CA LEU A 289 -20.97 26.66 -7.21
C LEU A 289 -20.99 28.12 -7.68
N MET A 290 -21.71 28.96 -6.93
CA MET A 290 -21.90 30.38 -7.26
C MET A 290 -20.81 31.29 -6.66
N VAL A 291 -19.92 30.77 -5.82
CA VAL A 291 -18.77 31.50 -5.27
C VAL A 291 -17.78 31.88 -6.35
N SER A 292 -17.02 32.95 -6.18
CA SER A 292 -15.99 33.45 -7.11
C SER A 292 -14.72 33.91 -6.38
N GLY A 293 -13.59 33.97 -7.09
CA GLY A 293 -12.36 34.58 -6.58
C GLY A 293 -11.76 33.81 -5.40
N ALA A 294 -11.73 34.43 -4.21
CA ALA A 294 -11.16 33.82 -3.00
C ALA A 294 -12.20 33.02 -2.20
N ASP A 295 -13.49 33.13 -2.53
CA ASP A 295 -14.55 32.46 -1.78
C ASP A 295 -14.56 30.95 -2.00
N VAL A 296 -14.90 30.20 -0.94
CA VAL A 296 -14.91 28.73 -0.92
C VAL A 296 -16.24 28.21 -0.40
N ILE A 297 -16.80 27.20 -1.08
CA ILE A 297 -17.92 26.42 -0.56
C ILE A 297 -17.39 25.16 0.11
N THR A 298 -17.80 24.88 1.34
CA THR A 298 -17.40 23.66 2.05
C THR A 298 -18.59 22.73 2.22
N PHE A 299 -18.47 21.46 1.85
CA PHE A 299 -19.44 20.41 2.20
C PHE A 299 -18.83 19.49 3.25
N PRO A 300 -19.43 19.34 4.45
CA PRO A 300 -18.95 18.35 5.42
C PRO A 300 -18.84 16.95 4.79
N LEU A 301 -19.88 16.56 4.07
CA LEU A 301 -19.93 15.39 3.19
C LEU A 301 -20.82 15.70 1.98
N LEU A 302 -20.29 15.45 0.78
CA LEU A 302 -21.00 15.49 -0.49
C LEU A 302 -20.94 14.12 -1.16
N ASP A 303 -22.08 13.44 -1.21
CA ASP A 303 -22.22 12.12 -1.81
C ASP A 303 -22.65 12.27 -3.28
N LEU A 304 -21.79 11.81 -4.20
CA LEU A 304 -22.01 11.90 -5.64
C LEU A 304 -22.17 10.53 -6.31
N GLY A 305 -23.34 10.33 -6.91
CA GLY A 305 -23.71 9.16 -7.69
C GLY A 305 -23.43 9.37 -9.18
N SER A 306 -24.44 9.67 -9.98
CA SER A 306 -24.30 9.93 -11.45
C SER A 306 -24.53 11.41 -11.79
N ASP A 307 -24.09 12.28 -10.88
CA ASP A 307 -24.51 13.67 -10.75
C ASP A 307 -23.41 14.64 -11.16
N VAL A 308 -23.72 15.93 -11.24
CA VAL A 308 -22.79 16.98 -11.69
C VAL A 308 -22.53 17.99 -10.60
N LEU A 309 -21.29 18.10 -10.13
CA LEU A 309 -20.82 19.27 -9.37
C LEU A 309 -20.08 20.19 -10.33
N ARG A 310 -20.54 21.44 -10.48
CA ARG A 310 -19.93 22.37 -11.44
C ARG A 310 -19.79 23.80 -10.95
N ALA A 311 -18.93 24.56 -11.60
CA ALA A 311 -18.93 26.01 -11.47
C ALA A 311 -20.22 26.62 -12.05
N GLY A 312 -20.90 27.48 -11.30
CA GLY A 312 -22.07 28.23 -11.76
C GLY A 312 -21.70 29.41 -12.67
N VAL A 313 -22.62 29.87 -13.51
CA VAL A 313 -22.41 31.03 -14.40
C VAL A 313 -22.59 32.33 -13.63
N VAL A 314 -21.49 32.92 -13.15
CA VAL A 314 -21.47 34.18 -12.38
C VAL A 314 -20.54 35.19 -13.03
N ASP A 315 -19.24 34.89 -13.03
CA ASP A 315 -18.18 35.74 -13.57
C ASP A 315 -17.12 34.89 -14.33
N ALA A 316 -15.94 35.47 -14.53
CA ALA A 316 -14.75 34.74 -14.99
C ALA A 316 -13.85 34.44 -13.80
N GLY A 317 -13.22 33.27 -13.77
CA GLY A 317 -12.30 32.86 -12.71
C GLY A 317 -12.56 31.44 -12.23
N GLU A 318 -12.23 31.17 -10.97
CA GLU A 318 -12.35 29.83 -10.38
C GLU A 318 -13.56 29.75 -9.45
N ALA A 319 -14.28 28.62 -9.47
CA ALA A 319 -15.17 28.20 -8.37
C ALA A 319 -14.43 27.22 -7.47
N LYS A 320 -14.58 27.34 -6.15
CA LYS A 320 -13.83 26.53 -5.18
C LYS A 320 -14.76 25.72 -4.29
N VAL A 321 -14.42 24.45 -4.11
CA VAL A 321 -15.10 23.54 -3.19
C VAL A 321 -14.12 22.87 -2.25
N ASP A 322 -14.50 22.70 -0.99
CA ASP A 322 -13.73 22.10 0.10
C ASP A 322 -14.60 21.12 0.92
N GLY A 323 -13.98 20.38 1.84
CA GLY A 323 -14.62 19.39 2.71
C GLY A 323 -14.40 17.96 2.22
N THR A 324 -15.46 17.14 2.13
CA THR A 324 -15.35 15.75 1.68
C THR A 324 -16.29 15.48 0.51
N ILE A 325 -15.78 14.85 -0.54
CA ILE A 325 -16.55 14.36 -1.69
C ILE A 325 -16.39 12.83 -1.75
N ASN A 326 -17.49 12.10 -1.59
CA ASN A 326 -17.49 10.65 -1.69
C ASN A 326 -18.17 10.22 -3.01
N VAL A 327 -17.43 9.44 -3.79
CA VAL A 327 -17.81 9.04 -5.15
C VAL A 327 -18.26 7.58 -5.16
N PHE A 328 -19.57 7.36 -5.16
CA PHE A 328 -20.16 6.02 -5.14
C PHE A 328 -20.82 5.61 -6.47
N GLY A 329 -20.93 6.54 -7.43
CA GLY A 329 -21.35 6.27 -8.81
C GLY A 329 -20.40 6.89 -9.84
N ASN A 330 -20.89 7.26 -11.02
CA ASN A 330 -20.09 7.94 -12.05
C ASN A 330 -20.44 9.43 -12.23
N PRO A 331 -20.06 10.33 -11.31
CA PRO A 331 -20.42 11.74 -11.40
C PRO A 331 -19.41 12.54 -12.24
N THR A 332 -19.75 13.79 -12.51
CA THR A 332 -18.91 14.74 -13.24
C THR A 332 -18.56 15.95 -12.38
N LEU A 333 -17.27 16.28 -12.31
CA LEU A 333 -16.76 17.56 -11.85
C LEU A 333 -16.50 18.46 -13.06
N ALA A 334 -17.21 19.58 -13.14
CA ALA A 334 -17.19 20.40 -14.35
C ALA A 334 -16.93 21.89 -14.15
N GLY A 335 -16.35 22.52 -15.18
CA GLY A 335 -16.32 23.97 -15.33
C GLY A 335 -17.71 24.56 -15.57
N ALA A 336 -17.79 25.88 -15.78
CA ALA A 336 -19.07 26.53 -16.08
C ALA A 336 -19.59 26.15 -17.48
N THR A 337 -20.91 26.07 -17.64
CA THR A 337 -21.57 25.66 -18.91
C THR A 337 -21.34 26.61 -20.07
N ASN A 338 -21.01 27.87 -19.79
CA ASN A 338 -20.60 28.87 -20.77
C ASN A 338 -19.08 28.97 -20.93
N GLU A 339 -18.35 28.02 -20.34
CA GLU A 339 -16.90 27.89 -20.40
C GLU A 339 -16.14 29.11 -19.83
N THR A 340 -16.77 29.93 -18.98
CA THR A 340 -16.09 31.12 -18.41
C THR A 340 -15.25 30.82 -17.18
N ARG A 341 -15.40 29.65 -16.56
CA ARG A 341 -14.86 29.37 -15.23
C ARG A 341 -14.24 27.99 -15.07
N ASP A 342 -13.18 27.97 -14.29
CA ASP A 342 -12.50 26.78 -13.79
C ASP A 342 -13.20 26.25 -12.52
N LEU A 343 -12.92 24.99 -12.18
CA LEU A 343 -13.33 24.38 -10.92
C LEU A 343 -12.06 23.99 -10.15
N ARG A 344 -11.95 24.36 -8.87
CA ARG A 344 -10.86 23.95 -7.99
C ARG A 344 -11.41 23.19 -6.79
N VAL A 345 -10.95 21.96 -6.62
CA VAL A 345 -11.38 21.01 -5.60
C VAL A 345 -10.30 20.90 -4.54
N LEU A 346 -10.54 21.56 -3.42
CA LEU A 346 -9.75 21.49 -2.19
C LEU A 346 -10.19 20.31 -1.30
N ALA A 347 -11.38 19.78 -1.56
CA ALA A 347 -12.00 18.70 -0.80
C ALA A 347 -11.22 17.39 -0.88
N LEU A 348 -11.28 16.61 0.20
CA LEU A 348 -10.87 15.21 0.21
C LEU A 348 -11.81 14.41 -0.68
N VAL A 349 -11.27 13.75 -1.71
CA VAL A 349 -12.02 12.87 -2.61
C VAL A 349 -11.81 11.42 -2.21
N THR A 350 -12.90 10.68 -2.04
CA THR A 350 -12.95 9.27 -1.66
C THR A 350 -13.87 8.48 -2.59
N GLY A 351 -13.86 7.15 -2.50
CA GLY A 351 -14.69 6.26 -3.32
C GLY A 351 -13.89 5.48 -4.37
N VAL A 352 -14.56 4.63 -5.14
CA VAL A 352 -13.91 3.65 -6.04
C VAL A 352 -14.50 3.60 -7.45
N SER A 353 -15.41 4.52 -7.78
CA SER A 353 -16.10 4.52 -9.08
C SER A 353 -15.37 5.43 -10.10
N THR A 354 -15.98 5.71 -11.26
CA THR A 354 -15.36 6.61 -12.26
C THR A 354 -15.76 8.06 -11.99
N LEU A 355 -14.80 8.95 -11.81
CA LEU A 355 -15.05 10.39 -11.64
C LEU A 355 -14.67 11.14 -12.91
N GLU A 356 -15.65 11.72 -13.60
CA GLU A 356 -15.41 12.49 -14.81
C GLU A 356 -14.92 13.91 -14.49
N LEU A 357 -13.84 14.35 -15.13
CA LEU A 357 -13.33 15.72 -15.08
C LEU A 357 -13.56 16.40 -16.44
N SER A 358 -14.45 17.40 -16.50
CA SER A 358 -14.91 17.99 -17.76
C SER A 358 -15.00 19.52 -17.73
N ALA A 359 -14.04 20.19 -18.37
CA ALA A 359 -14.01 21.65 -18.46
C ALA A 359 -13.44 22.10 -19.82
N PRO A 360 -14.16 21.96 -20.95
CA PRO A 360 -13.61 21.98 -22.33
C PRO A 360 -12.54 23.04 -22.67
N THR A 361 -12.64 24.27 -22.16
CA THR A 361 -11.64 25.34 -22.39
C THR A 361 -11.02 25.87 -21.09
N LYS A 362 -11.12 25.08 -20.02
CA LYS A 362 -10.89 25.44 -18.63
C LYS A 362 -10.18 24.30 -17.91
N THR A 363 -9.92 24.51 -16.64
CA THR A 363 -9.22 23.55 -15.78
C THR A 363 -10.12 23.08 -14.65
N VAL A 364 -10.07 21.78 -14.38
CA VAL A 364 -10.48 21.20 -13.10
C VAL A 364 -9.21 20.92 -12.30
N TYR A 365 -9.02 21.63 -11.20
CA TYR A 365 -7.90 21.45 -10.28
C TYR A 365 -8.30 20.49 -9.14
N ILE A 366 -7.45 19.51 -8.83
CA ILE A 366 -7.57 18.62 -7.68
C ILE A 366 -6.37 18.88 -6.77
N ASP A 367 -6.61 19.52 -5.61
CA ASP A 367 -5.54 20.06 -4.77
C ASP A 367 -5.22 19.20 -3.54
N ASN A 368 -6.17 18.40 -3.06
CA ASN A 368 -6.02 17.69 -1.79
C ASN A 368 -5.10 16.48 -1.89
N THR A 369 -3.90 16.58 -1.32
CA THR A 369 -2.87 15.52 -1.39
C THR A 369 -3.15 14.32 -0.49
N ALA A 370 -4.22 14.34 0.29
CA ALA A 370 -4.65 13.24 1.16
C ALA A 370 -5.78 12.41 0.54
N ASN A 371 -6.06 12.57 -0.76
CA ASN A 371 -7.08 11.81 -1.47
C ASN A 371 -6.89 10.30 -1.31
N THR A 372 -7.99 9.61 -1.00
CA THR A 372 -8.05 8.14 -0.88
C THR A 372 -8.93 7.52 -1.96
N PHE A 373 -9.26 8.29 -3.00
CA PHE A 373 -10.02 7.83 -4.15
C PHE A 373 -9.29 6.70 -4.86
N GLY A 374 -9.90 5.51 -4.89
CA GLY A 374 -9.36 4.29 -5.50
C GLY A 374 -9.99 3.95 -6.85
N GLY A 375 -10.68 4.91 -7.48
CA GLY A 375 -11.46 4.73 -8.69
C GLY A 375 -10.70 5.02 -9.98
N THR A 376 -11.40 5.63 -10.95
CA THR A 376 -10.78 6.12 -12.20
C THR A 376 -11.08 7.59 -12.41
N TRP A 377 -10.05 8.41 -12.58
CA TRP A 377 -10.20 9.79 -13.07
C TRP A 377 -10.37 9.78 -14.58
N ASN A 378 -11.58 10.04 -15.08
CA ASN A 378 -11.86 10.09 -16.51
C ASN A 378 -11.87 11.54 -17.00
N VAL A 379 -10.78 11.97 -17.63
CA VAL A 379 -10.61 13.33 -18.15
C VAL A 379 -11.21 13.42 -19.55
N THR A 380 -12.34 14.10 -19.72
CA THR A 380 -13.12 14.11 -20.97
C THR A 380 -13.05 15.40 -21.77
N GLY A 381 -12.63 16.52 -21.16
CA GLY A 381 -12.50 17.79 -21.86
C GLY A 381 -11.77 18.86 -21.06
N GLY A 382 -10.95 19.65 -21.72
CA GLY A 382 -10.16 20.70 -21.06
C GLY A 382 -8.92 20.16 -20.36
N THR A 383 -8.53 20.80 -19.26
CA THR A 383 -7.39 20.36 -18.44
C THR A 383 -7.85 19.79 -17.10
N ALA A 384 -7.37 18.60 -16.72
CA ALA A 384 -7.32 18.16 -15.34
C ALA A 384 -5.91 18.40 -14.80
N GLU A 385 -5.80 19.12 -13.69
CA GLU A 385 -4.53 19.39 -13.02
C GLU A 385 -4.55 18.88 -11.58
N PHE A 386 -3.63 17.99 -11.24
CA PHE A 386 -3.41 17.51 -9.88
C PHE A 386 -2.25 18.27 -9.25
N ALA A 387 -2.48 18.91 -8.10
CA ALA A 387 -1.50 19.80 -7.47
C ALA A 387 -0.25 19.09 -6.94
N ALA A 388 -0.34 17.78 -6.72
CA ALA A 388 0.77 16.89 -6.35
C ALA A 388 0.41 15.43 -6.72
N PRO A 389 1.37 14.49 -6.70
CA PRO A 389 1.09 13.06 -6.91
C PRO A 389 0.05 12.50 -5.95
N GLY A 390 0.12 12.87 -4.66
CA GLY A 390 -0.86 12.43 -3.66
C GLY A 390 -2.28 12.94 -3.91
N ALA A 391 -2.48 13.94 -4.77
CA ALA A 391 -3.82 14.40 -5.13
C ALA A 391 -4.54 13.44 -6.09
N VAL A 392 -3.82 12.53 -6.74
CA VAL A 392 -4.41 11.44 -7.55
C VAL A 392 -5.07 10.42 -6.63
N GLY A 393 -4.46 10.08 -5.49
CA GLY A 393 -4.87 8.92 -4.68
C GLY A 393 -4.59 7.59 -5.38
N PRO A 394 -4.96 6.44 -4.79
CA PRO A 394 -4.70 5.09 -5.33
C PRO A 394 -5.57 4.73 -6.56
N SER A 395 -5.57 5.55 -7.61
CA SER A 395 -6.54 5.49 -8.71
C SER A 395 -5.90 5.48 -10.11
N GLY A 396 -6.61 4.86 -11.06
CA GLY A 396 -6.24 4.94 -12.47
C GLY A 396 -6.68 6.26 -13.11
N ILE A 397 -6.07 6.60 -14.25
CA ILE A 397 -6.41 7.79 -15.03
C ILE A 397 -6.72 7.40 -16.47
N GLN A 398 -7.82 7.92 -17.01
CA GLN A 398 -8.20 7.82 -18.40
C GLN A 398 -8.27 9.21 -19.03
N VAL A 399 -7.50 9.46 -20.08
CA VAL A 399 -7.45 10.73 -20.81
C VAL A 399 -8.11 10.54 -22.17
N GLN A 400 -9.26 11.19 -22.38
CA GLN A 400 -10.01 11.10 -23.63
C GLN A 400 -9.48 12.05 -24.72
N SER A 401 -10.10 12.00 -25.90
CA SER A 401 -9.89 13.04 -26.91
C SER A 401 -10.33 14.41 -26.40
N ASN A 402 -9.58 15.47 -26.72
CA ASN A 402 -9.78 16.85 -26.27
C ASN A 402 -9.51 17.11 -24.78
N ALA A 403 -8.86 16.16 -24.10
CA ALA A 403 -8.46 16.30 -22.71
C ALA A 403 -6.96 16.52 -22.57
N THR A 404 -6.58 17.28 -21.55
CA THR A 404 -5.20 17.50 -21.11
C THR A 404 -5.06 17.03 -19.67
N LEU A 405 -4.12 16.14 -19.40
CA LEU A 405 -3.73 15.73 -18.05
C LEU A 405 -2.44 16.46 -17.63
N ARG A 406 -2.40 16.94 -16.40
CA ARG A 406 -1.19 17.44 -15.73
C ARG A 406 -1.15 16.95 -14.28
N ILE A 407 -0.04 16.38 -13.87
CA ILE A 407 0.25 16.07 -12.46
C ILE A 407 1.53 16.82 -12.11
N LEU A 408 1.48 17.64 -11.07
CA LEU A 408 2.64 18.40 -10.63
C LEU A 408 3.54 17.52 -9.76
N GLY A 409 4.60 16.94 -10.33
CA GLY A 409 5.60 16.14 -9.62
C GLY A 409 5.73 14.71 -10.15
N ASN A 410 6.54 13.91 -9.46
CA ASN A 410 6.79 12.50 -9.78
C ASN A 410 5.65 11.62 -9.26
N TRP A 411 4.91 10.97 -10.14
CA TRP A 411 3.77 10.13 -9.79
C TRP A 411 4.17 8.65 -9.80
N ASP A 412 4.08 7.99 -8.64
CA ASP A 412 4.32 6.56 -8.50
C ASP A 412 3.01 5.78 -8.39
N GLY A 413 2.34 5.63 -9.53
CA GLY A 413 1.16 4.79 -9.63
C GLY A 413 1.49 3.29 -9.63
N LEU A 414 2.74 2.90 -9.90
CA LEU A 414 3.15 1.50 -9.90
C LEU A 414 3.03 0.88 -8.49
N ALA A 415 3.45 1.59 -7.44
CA ALA A 415 3.37 1.11 -6.06
C ALA A 415 1.94 0.75 -5.62
N SER A 416 0.93 1.43 -6.18
CA SER A 416 -0.49 1.21 -5.88
C SER A 416 -1.24 0.42 -6.97
N GLY A 417 -0.56 -0.03 -8.03
CA GLY A 417 -1.19 -0.76 -9.14
C GLY A 417 -2.00 0.09 -10.12
N GLU A 418 -1.81 1.40 -10.14
CA GLU A 418 -2.57 2.38 -10.92
C GLU A 418 -2.22 2.33 -12.42
N THR A 419 -3.23 2.57 -13.27
CA THR A 419 -3.08 2.51 -14.74
C THR A 419 -3.26 3.88 -15.39
N LEU A 420 -2.65 4.08 -16.57
CA LEU A 420 -2.84 5.26 -17.40
C LEU A 420 -3.32 4.86 -18.81
N THR A 421 -4.51 5.30 -19.20
CA THR A 421 -5.04 5.11 -20.57
C THR A 421 -5.14 6.47 -21.26
N VAL A 422 -4.57 6.61 -22.45
CA VAL A 422 -4.55 7.89 -23.19
C VAL A 422 -5.14 7.68 -24.57
N ALA A 423 -6.09 8.51 -24.99
CA ALA A 423 -6.60 8.49 -26.35
C ALA A 423 -5.51 8.88 -27.37
N ASP A 424 -5.29 8.06 -28.40
CA ASP A 424 -4.42 8.40 -29.54
C ASP A 424 -5.13 9.40 -30.47
N SER A 425 -5.12 10.68 -30.08
CA SER A 425 -5.83 11.76 -30.76
C SER A 425 -5.00 13.04 -30.77
N PRO A 426 -5.04 13.86 -31.84
CA PRO A 426 -4.27 15.10 -31.91
C PRO A 426 -4.71 16.17 -30.89
N SER A 427 -5.83 15.96 -30.21
CA SER A 427 -6.35 16.84 -29.17
C SER A 427 -6.23 16.27 -27.76
N ALA A 428 -5.70 15.06 -27.59
CA ALA A 428 -5.33 14.52 -26.29
C ALA A 428 -3.91 14.99 -25.93
N SER A 429 -3.67 15.31 -24.66
CA SER A 429 -2.36 15.72 -24.16
C SER A 429 -2.10 15.21 -22.75
N VAL A 430 -0.92 14.68 -22.49
CA VAL A 430 -0.41 14.32 -21.16
C VAL A 430 0.87 15.10 -20.93
N VAL A 431 0.80 16.08 -20.03
CA VAL A 431 1.91 16.99 -19.73
C VAL A 431 2.73 16.43 -18.56
N VAL A 432 3.75 15.64 -18.88
CA VAL A 432 4.68 15.03 -17.91
C VAL A 432 5.73 16.04 -17.46
N GLY A 433 6.14 16.97 -18.34
CA GLY A 433 7.14 17.98 -18.03
C GLY A 433 8.55 17.41 -17.91
N ALA A 434 9.19 17.59 -16.75
CA ALA A 434 10.49 17.03 -16.40
C ALA A 434 10.39 15.92 -15.33
N ASN A 435 9.17 15.49 -15.00
CA ASN A 435 8.91 14.51 -13.94
C ASN A 435 9.12 13.08 -14.44
N ALA A 436 9.40 12.17 -13.51
CA ALA A 436 9.43 10.73 -13.72
C ALA A 436 8.15 10.11 -13.15
N TRP A 437 7.39 9.41 -13.98
CA TRP A 437 6.17 8.70 -13.57
C TRP A 437 6.37 7.18 -13.67
N SER A 438 5.69 6.42 -12.83
CA SER A 438 5.61 4.95 -12.90
C SER A 438 4.14 4.54 -12.82
N VAL A 439 3.72 3.60 -13.68
CA VAL A 439 2.34 3.09 -13.73
C VAL A 439 2.36 1.57 -13.90
N SER A 440 1.34 0.87 -13.40
CA SER A 440 1.25 -0.59 -13.56
C SER A 440 0.98 -1.01 -15.01
N ALA A 441 0.24 -0.19 -15.75
CA ALA A 441 0.00 -0.36 -17.17
C ALA A 441 -0.23 0.98 -17.87
N LEU A 442 0.16 1.06 -19.14
CA LEU A 442 -0.04 2.21 -20.02
C LEU A 442 -0.63 1.78 -21.36
N SER A 443 -1.66 2.45 -21.84
CA SER A 443 -2.20 2.28 -23.19
C SER A 443 -2.34 3.61 -23.94
N ILE A 444 -2.08 3.59 -25.24
CA ILE A 444 -2.18 4.73 -26.17
C ILE A 444 -3.15 4.34 -27.29
N GLY A 445 -4.35 4.90 -27.25
CA GLY A 445 -5.46 4.49 -28.10
C GLY A 445 -5.86 3.04 -27.80
N THR A 446 -5.58 2.14 -28.74
CA THR A 446 -5.80 0.69 -28.59
C THR A 446 -4.50 -0.10 -28.44
N ASN A 447 -3.35 0.58 -28.37
CA ASN A 447 -2.04 -0.05 -28.26
C ASN A 447 -1.61 -0.07 -26.79
N ASP A 448 -1.42 -1.26 -26.24
CA ASP A 448 -0.81 -1.42 -24.93
C ASP A 448 0.71 -1.20 -25.05
N VAL A 449 1.27 -0.38 -24.15
CA VAL A 449 2.71 -0.17 -24.06
C VAL A 449 3.31 -1.34 -23.28
N ALA A 450 4.41 -1.90 -23.78
CA ALA A 450 5.03 -3.05 -23.15
C ALA A 450 5.49 -2.71 -21.71
N SER A 451 5.13 -3.58 -20.77
CA SER A 451 5.61 -3.53 -19.39
C SER A 451 7.10 -3.88 -19.31
N GLY A 452 7.76 -3.45 -18.23
CA GLY A 452 9.14 -3.81 -17.91
C GLY A 452 10.19 -2.83 -18.42
N ALA A 453 9.82 -1.59 -18.72
CA ALA A 453 10.77 -0.61 -19.24
C ALA A 453 10.42 0.82 -18.80
N VAL A 454 11.43 1.69 -18.86
CA VAL A 454 11.28 3.16 -18.74
C VAL A 454 11.31 3.76 -20.13
N TYR A 455 10.27 4.51 -20.48
CA TYR A 455 10.14 5.15 -21.78
C TYR A 455 10.32 6.66 -21.69
N THR A 456 11.03 7.23 -22.66
CA THR A 456 11.03 8.67 -22.92
C THR A 456 9.72 9.10 -23.59
N LEU A 457 9.37 10.38 -23.49
CA LEU A 457 8.17 10.91 -24.15
C LEU A 457 8.24 10.79 -25.69
N ALA A 458 9.44 10.82 -26.26
CA ALA A 458 9.64 10.67 -27.70
C ALA A 458 9.34 9.23 -28.17
N GLU A 459 9.78 8.23 -27.40
CA GLU A 459 9.46 6.82 -27.68
C GLU A 459 7.97 6.55 -27.57
N LEU A 460 7.32 7.03 -26.50
CA LEU A 460 5.87 6.89 -26.33
C LEU A 460 5.09 7.55 -27.48
N ASN A 461 5.47 8.76 -27.89
CA ASN A 461 4.84 9.45 -29.03
C ASN A 461 5.08 8.75 -30.37
N ALA A 462 6.12 7.93 -30.51
CA ALA A 462 6.36 7.13 -31.70
C ALA A 462 5.52 5.84 -31.75
N MET A 463 4.94 5.41 -30.62
CA MET A 463 4.05 4.23 -30.56
C MET A 463 2.61 4.54 -31.01
N GLY A 464 2.19 5.80 -30.94
CA GLY A 464 0.88 6.28 -31.40
C GLY A 464 0.93 6.94 -32.78
N SER A 465 -0.24 7.25 -33.32
CA SER A 465 -0.38 8.06 -34.55
C SER A 465 -0.21 9.55 -34.28
N ASN A 466 -0.40 9.98 -33.02
CA ASN A 466 -0.33 11.36 -32.58
C ASN A 466 0.65 11.52 -31.41
N ALA A 467 1.31 12.67 -31.35
CA ALA A 467 2.15 13.04 -30.22
C ALA A 467 1.28 13.55 -29.06
N VAL A 468 0.89 12.64 -28.17
CA VAL A 468 0.01 12.93 -27.02
C VAL A 468 0.76 13.21 -25.73
N PHE A 469 2.06 12.92 -25.63
CA PHE A 469 2.90 13.21 -24.46
C PHE A 469 3.74 14.47 -24.67
N ALA A 470 3.75 15.37 -23.68
CA ALA A 470 4.46 16.64 -23.73
C ALA A 470 5.36 16.85 -22.50
N GLY A 471 6.55 17.40 -22.72
CA GLY A 471 7.56 17.65 -21.69
C GLY A 471 8.96 17.81 -22.30
N THR A 472 9.95 18.12 -21.47
CA THR A 472 11.35 18.32 -21.93
C THR A 472 12.20 17.07 -21.72
N THR A 473 12.08 16.44 -20.55
CA THR A 473 12.95 15.33 -20.09
C THR A 473 12.20 14.28 -19.30
N GLY A 474 10.86 14.35 -19.24
CA GLY A 474 10.07 13.40 -18.47
C GLY A 474 10.14 11.97 -19.01
N THR A 475 9.89 11.01 -18.14
CA THR A 475 9.87 9.58 -18.45
C THR A 475 8.66 8.90 -17.82
N ILE A 476 8.25 7.77 -18.38
CA ILE A 476 7.22 6.90 -17.79
C ILE A 476 7.74 5.47 -17.74
N GLN A 477 7.85 4.91 -16.54
CA GLN A 477 8.02 3.47 -16.33
C GLN A 477 6.67 2.76 -16.44
N VAL A 478 6.60 1.69 -17.21
CA VAL A 478 5.40 0.87 -17.37
C VAL A 478 5.65 -0.50 -16.76
N GLY A 479 4.88 -0.83 -15.73
CA GLY A 479 5.01 -2.03 -14.91
C GLY A 479 6.32 -2.10 -14.11
N ALA A 480 6.46 -3.17 -13.33
CA ALA A 480 7.72 -3.48 -12.68
C ALA A 480 8.76 -3.78 -13.77
N LEU A 481 9.96 -3.21 -13.63
CA LEU A 481 11.09 -3.63 -14.44
C LEU A 481 11.28 -5.14 -14.26
N PRO A 482 11.58 -5.91 -15.32
CA PRO A 482 11.87 -7.31 -15.15
C PRO A 482 13.01 -7.40 -14.13
N PRO A 483 12.96 -8.39 -13.21
CA PRO A 483 14.16 -8.68 -12.44
C PRO A 483 15.30 -8.88 -13.43
N PRO A 484 16.53 -8.45 -13.10
CA PRO A 484 17.68 -8.75 -13.92
C PRO A 484 17.68 -10.26 -14.28
N PRO A 485 18.20 -10.67 -15.46
CA PRO A 485 18.33 -12.08 -15.84
C PRO A 485 18.96 -12.93 -14.70
N PRO A 486 18.99 -14.26 -14.72
CA PRO A 486 19.77 -15.02 -13.73
C PRO A 486 21.26 -14.63 -13.83
N GLU A 487 21.73 -13.77 -12.94
CA GLU A 487 23.06 -13.16 -13.07
C GLU A 487 24.08 -13.94 -12.26
N ASP A 488 25.33 -13.98 -12.71
CA ASP A 488 26.44 -14.35 -11.82
C ASP A 488 27.09 -13.06 -11.33
N LEU A 489 27.32 -12.96 -10.02
CA LEU A 489 28.12 -11.86 -9.49
C LEU A 489 29.53 -11.92 -10.12
N ILE A 490 29.98 -10.83 -10.74
CA ILE A 490 31.32 -10.70 -11.33
C ILE A 490 32.28 -10.04 -10.34
N VAL A 491 31.83 -8.99 -9.67
CA VAL A 491 32.61 -8.25 -8.66
C VAL A 491 31.68 -7.69 -7.60
N GLY A 492 32.13 -7.69 -6.34
CA GLY A 492 31.39 -7.13 -5.21
C GLY A 492 32.30 -6.39 -4.22
N ILE A 493 31.79 -5.32 -3.61
CA ILE A 493 32.35 -4.60 -2.47
C ILE A 493 31.25 -4.43 -1.42
N ASP A 494 31.31 -5.25 -0.37
CA ASP A 494 30.45 -5.20 0.83
C ASP A 494 31.29 -4.87 2.10
N THR A 495 32.57 -4.56 1.93
CA THR A 495 33.43 -4.02 2.97
C THR A 495 34.40 -3.00 2.37
N PHE A 496 34.24 -1.75 2.76
CA PHE A 496 35.02 -0.62 2.27
C PHE A 496 36.24 -0.39 3.17
N ASP A 497 37.29 -1.19 2.96
CA ASP A 497 38.56 -1.13 3.72
C ASP A 497 39.36 0.18 3.52
N SER A 498 39.01 0.98 2.51
CA SER A 498 39.69 2.22 2.13
C SER A 498 38.71 3.28 1.63
N THR A 499 38.91 4.53 2.04
CA THR A 499 38.09 5.68 1.63
C THR A 499 38.44 6.25 0.25
N SER A 500 39.41 5.65 -0.45
CA SER A 500 39.87 6.14 -1.76
C SER A 500 40.16 5.04 -2.77
N ALA A 501 40.43 3.83 -2.30
CA ALA A 501 40.71 2.66 -3.13
C ALA A 501 40.18 1.40 -2.43
N PRO A 502 38.85 1.26 -2.26
CA PRO A 502 38.28 0.09 -1.61
C PRO A 502 38.64 -1.18 -2.41
N THR A 503 38.96 -2.25 -1.70
CA THR A 503 39.27 -3.54 -2.31
C THR A 503 37.99 -4.32 -2.59
N PRO A 504 37.78 -4.86 -3.81
CA PRO A 504 36.72 -5.84 -4.05
C PRO A 504 36.80 -7.02 -3.09
N THR A 505 35.71 -7.27 -2.37
CA THR A 505 35.58 -8.39 -1.43
C THR A 505 35.22 -9.68 -2.15
N PHE A 506 34.60 -9.56 -3.33
CA PHE A 506 34.33 -10.66 -4.24
C PHE A 506 34.84 -10.36 -5.66
N THR A 507 35.41 -11.38 -6.30
CA THR A 507 35.73 -11.39 -7.74
C THR A 507 35.45 -12.78 -8.32
N GLY A 508 34.68 -12.83 -9.40
CA GLY A 508 34.37 -14.05 -10.13
C GLY A 508 35.62 -14.72 -10.72
N ALA A 509 35.49 -16.00 -11.07
CA ALA A 509 36.60 -16.75 -11.65
C ALA A 509 37.07 -16.11 -12.97
N GLY A 510 38.39 -15.90 -13.10
CA GLY A 510 38.97 -15.25 -14.27
C GLY A 510 38.82 -13.72 -14.28
N ILE A 511 38.22 -13.11 -13.25
CA ILE A 511 38.08 -11.66 -13.18
C ILE A 511 39.21 -11.05 -12.36
N THR A 512 39.73 -9.91 -12.80
CA THR A 512 40.51 -9.00 -11.95
C THR A 512 39.75 -7.70 -11.84
N ALA A 513 39.57 -7.18 -10.63
CA ALA A 513 38.87 -5.92 -10.42
C ALA A 513 39.63 -5.02 -9.44
N SER A 514 39.40 -3.71 -9.57
CA SER A 514 39.86 -2.69 -8.63
C SER A 514 38.84 -1.57 -8.54
N ALA A 515 38.83 -0.84 -7.43
CA ALA A 515 37.95 0.30 -7.26
C ALA A 515 38.69 1.54 -6.76
N THR A 516 38.14 2.70 -7.11
CA THR A 516 38.56 3.99 -6.55
C THR A 516 37.34 4.77 -6.09
N ALA A 517 37.48 5.53 -5.01
CA ALA A 517 36.44 6.39 -4.48
C ALA A 517 36.94 7.82 -4.42
N PHE A 518 36.18 8.76 -4.97
CA PHE A 518 36.55 10.16 -5.07
C PHE A 518 35.39 11.06 -4.68
N SER A 519 35.68 12.20 -4.05
CA SER A 519 34.72 13.27 -3.82
C SER A 519 35.38 14.61 -4.16
N PRO A 520 34.77 15.45 -5.03
CA PRO A 520 35.31 16.77 -5.34
C PRO A 520 35.28 17.71 -4.12
N ASP A 521 34.38 17.44 -3.17
CA ASP A 521 34.11 18.28 -2.01
C ASP A 521 34.74 17.74 -0.71
N GLY A 522 35.55 16.68 -0.79
CA GLY A 522 36.23 16.09 0.36
C GLY A 522 36.71 14.65 0.14
N ILE A 523 36.65 13.84 1.20
CA ILE A 523 36.98 12.41 1.18
C ILE A 523 35.75 11.65 1.65
N TRP A 524 35.54 10.47 1.09
CA TRP A 524 34.62 9.47 1.64
C TRP A 524 35.02 9.07 3.07
N ASN A 525 34.10 8.45 3.81
CA ASN A 525 34.33 8.03 5.19
C ASN A 525 33.79 6.62 5.45
N ASN A 526 34.57 5.81 6.17
CA ASN A 526 34.29 4.42 6.57
C ASN A 526 34.60 4.19 8.06
N SER A 527 34.40 5.21 8.90
CA SER A 527 34.66 5.13 10.34
C SER A 527 33.53 4.43 11.07
N VAL A 528 33.78 3.88 12.28
CA VAL A 528 32.78 3.10 13.05
C VAL A 528 31.47 3.84 13.28
N GLY A 529 31.49 5.18 13.34
CA GLY A 529 30.26 5.98 13.47
C GLY A 529 29.36 5.96 12.23
N GLU A 530 29.89 5.54 11.08
CA GLU A 530 29.17 5.43 9.80
C GLU A 530 28.52 4.06 9.61
N ALA A 531 28.90 3.04 10.37
CA ALA A 531 28.31 1.69 10.34
C ALA A 531 26.77 1.71 10.42
N ARG A 532 26.20 2.77 11.01
CA ARG A 532 24.77 3.06 11.08
C ARG A 532 24.04 3.13 9.72
N GLY A 533 24.76 3.25 8.61
CA GLY A 533 24.21 3.25 7.26
C GLY A 533 24.55 2.00 6.43
N SER A 534 25.00 0.91 7.07
CA SER A 534 25.15 -0.41 6.44
C SER A 534 23.80 -1.10 6.26
N SER A 535 23.71 -1.96 5.26
CA SER A 535 22.57 -2.84 5.00
C SER A 535 22.75 -4.21 5.68
N LYS A 536 21.65 -4.90 6.02
CA LYS A 536 21.71 -6.28 6.56
C LYS A 536 20.89 -7.30 5.77
N ASP A 537 20.31 -6.91 4.64
CA ASP A 537 19.45 -7.75 3.79
C ASP A 537 20.18 -8.93 3.14
N GLY A 538 21.50 -8.83 3.01
CA GLY A 538 22.36 -9.83 2.38
C GLY A 538 22.29 -9.82 0.85
N THR A 539 21.79 -8.74 0.25
CA THR A 539 21.66 -8.57 -1.19
C THR A 539 22.59 -7.48 -1.71
N TRP A 540 22.83 -7.48 -3.02
CA TRP A 540 23.49 -6.41 -3.75
C TRP A 540 22.35 -5.65 -4.45
N GLY A 541 21.87 -4.52 -3.94
CA GLY A 541 20.58 -4.00 -4.37
C GLY A 541 19.50 -5.06 -4.14
N THR A 542 18.72 -5.42 -5.18
CA THR A 542 17.75 -6.53 -5.05
C THR A 542 18.33 -7.90 -5.42
N PHE A 543 19.58 -7.97 -5.88
CA PHE A 543 20.22 -9.19 -6.37
C PHE A 543 20.86 -10.01 -5.25
N ASP A 544 20.51 -11.30 -5.14
CA ASP A 544 21.01 -12.20 -4.08
C ASP A 544 22.46 -12.70 -4.29
N GLY A 545 23.14 -12.24 -5.34
CA GLY A 545 24.50 -12.63 -5.67
C GLY A 545 24.62 -14.04 -6.26
N ASN A 546 23.50 -14.71 -6.59
CA ASN A 546 23.42 -16.09 -7.09
C ASN A 546 24.26 -17.08 -6.27
N GLY A 547 24.08 -17.04 -4.95
CA GLY A 547 24.83 -17.86 -3.99
C GLY A 547 26.08 -17.21 -3.42
N ASN A 548 26.37 -15.96 -3.78
CA ASN A 548 27.38 -15.11 -3.15
C ASN A 548 26.70 -13.88 -2.53
N PRO A 549 25.93 -14.06 -1.44
CA PRO A 549 25.20 -12.96 -0.81
C PRO A 549 26.17 -11.90 -0.28
N ALA A 550 25.70 -10.66 -0.19
CA ALA A 550 26.43 -9.58 0.43
C ALA A 550 26.53 -9.76 1.95
N SER A 551 27.46 -9.04 2.58
CA SER A 551 27.63 -9.03 4.03
C SER A 551 26.36 -8.51 4.73
N THR A 552 25.96 -9.18 5.81
CA THR A 552 24.89 -8.70 6.70
C THR A 552 25.46 -8.02 7.97
N SER A 553 26.76 -7.66 7.96
CA SER A 553 27.42 -7.02 9.10
C SER A 553 27.05 -5.54 9.15
N THR A 554 26.65 -5.05 10.32
CA THR A 554 26.22 -3.65 10.48
C THR A 554 26.99 -2.85 11.53
N THR A 555 28.06 -3.43 12.06
CA THR A 555 28.67 -2.98 13.32
C THR A 555 30.04 -2.34 13.13
N LEU A 556 30.65 -2.48 11.96
CA LEU A 556 31.96 -1.95 11.63
C LEU A 556 31.83 -0.76 10.70
N GLY A 557 32.72 0.22 10.85
CA GLY A 557 32.70 1.39 9.98
C GLY A 557 32.96 1.10 8.51
N VAL A 558 33.63 -0.03 8.25
CA VAL A 558 33.94 -0.53 6.92
C VAL A 558 32.76 -1.26 6.28
N ASP A 559 31.68 -1.54 7.03
CA ASP A 559 30.48 -2.19 6.50
C ASP A 559 29.66 -1.24 5.61
N CYS A 560 30.10 -0.01 5.36
CA CYS A 560 29.56 0.86 4.32
C CYS A 560 30.59 1.96 4.02
N ILE A 561 30.29 2.81 3.02
CA ILE A 561 31.05 4.04 2.78
C ILE A 561 30.12 5.24 2.67
N SER A 562 30.55 6.39 3.18
CA SER A 562 29.69 7.57 3.31
C SER A 562 30.26 8.85 2.69
N LEU A 563 29.37 9.61 2.04
CA LEU A 563 29.59 11.02 1.73
C LEU A 563 29.01 11.87 2.84
N LEU A 564 29.91 12.48 3.61
CA LEU A 564 29.50 13.32 4.73
C LEU A 564 29.06 14.70 4.29
N ASN A 565 28.07 15.25 4.99
CA ASN A 565 27.76 16.67 4.99
C ASN A 565 27.34 17.24 3.62
N GLY A 566 26.54 16.48 2.88
CA GLY A 566 25.95 16.91 1.62
C GLY A 566 26.94 17.03 0.46
N ARG A 567 28.05 16.30 0.53
CA ARG A 567 29.04 16.25 -0.55
C ARG A 567 28.56 15.39 -1.70
N ASN A 568 29.06 15.70 -2.90
CA ASN A 568 28.96 14.82 -4.06
C ASN A 568 30.16 13.85 -4.08
N GLY A 569 30.08 12.79 -4.86
CA GLY A 569 31.17 11.83 -4.97
C GLY A 569 30.92 10.75 -6.00
N GLN A 570 31.90 9.89 -6.19
CA GLN A 570 31.85 8.80 -7.16
C GLN A 570 32.66 7.60 -6.67
N ILE A 571 32.27 6.42 -7.14
CA ILE A 571 33.01 5.18 -7.02
C ILE A 571 33.22 4.64 -8.45
N THR A 572 34.46 4.32 -8.81
CA THR A 572 34.81 3.81 -10.13
C THR A 572 35.38 2.41 -10.00
N LEU A 573 34.76 1.44 -10.67
CA LEU A 573 35.17 0.05 -10.78
C LEU A 573 35.89 -0.16 -12.12
N SER A 574 37.06 -0.79 -12.08
CA SER A 574 37.77 -1.26 -13.27
C SER A 574 37.83 -2.78 -13.24
N ILE A 575 37.23 -3.42 -14.24
CA ILE A 575 37.08 -4.87 -14.37
C ILE A 575 37.86 -5.33 -15.60
N THR A 576 38.61 -6.42 -15.47
CA THR A 576 39.29 -7.08 -16.59
C THR A 576 38.84 -8.53 -16.66
N ASN A 577 38.36 -8.95 -17.83
CA ASN A 577 38.04 -10.34 -18.10
C ASN A 577 39.32 -11.10 -18.47
N ASN A 578 39.88 -11.89 -17.55
CA ASN A 578 40.98 -12.82 -17.83
C ASN A 578 40.48 -14.27 -17.96
N GLY A 579 39.17 -14.46 -18.09
CA GLY A 579 38.52 -15.74 -18.28
C GLY A 579 38.76 -16.33 -19.69
N PRO A 580 38.23 -17.52 -19.96
CA PRO A 580 38.38 -18.19 -21.25
C PRO A 580 37.32 -17.78 -22.28
N SER A 581 36.29 -17.05 -21.87
CA SER A 581 35.13 -16.66 -22.69
C SER A 581 34.74 -15.21 -22.43
N ASP A 582 34.02 -14.63 -23.37
CA ASP A 582 33.45 -13.29 -23.24
C ASP A 582 32.38 -13.27 -22.14
N ILE A 583 32.16 -12.10 -21.55
CA ILE A 583 31.18 -11.92 -20.47
C ILE A 583 30.25 -10.78 -20.86
N ASN A 584 28.96 -11.06 -20.96
CA ASN A 584 27.95 -10.02 -21.11
C ASN A 584 27.65 -9.41 -19.74
N LEU A 585 27.91 -8.11 -19.56
CA LEU A 585 27.61 -7.43 -18.29
C LEU A 585 26.09 -7.23 -18.13
N GLY A 586 25.57 -7.57 -16.95
CA GLY A 586 24.15 -7.59 -16.61
C GLY A 586 23.68 -6.28 -16.00
N ALA A 587 23.98 -6.07 -14.72
CA ALA A 587 23.61 -4.88 -13.98
C ALA A 587 24.71 -4.43 -13.01
N ILE A 588 24.61 -3.18 -12.56
CA ILE A 588 25.28 -2.69 -11.35
C ILE A 588 24.23 -2.60 -10.25
N HIS A 589 24.59 -3.07 -9.06
CA HIS A 589 23.71 -3.15 -7.90
C HIS A 589 24.34 -2.46 -6.72
N PHE A 590 23.55 -1.80 -5.89
CA PHE A 590 24.02 -1.21 -4.64
C PHE A 590 22.86 -0.80 -3.74
N ASP A 591 23.16 -0.70 -2.45
CA ASP A 591 22.21 -0.20 -1.47
C ASP A 591 22.59 1.24 -1.15
N ALA A 592 21.61 2.14 -1.14
CA ALA A 592 21.87 3.55 -0.82
C ALA A 592 20.90 4.11 0.20
N LEU A 593 21.42 4.93 1.11
CA LEU A 593 20.63 5.54 2.18
C LEU A 593 20.97 7.01 2.38
N ALA A 594 19.97 7.88 2.27
CA ALA A 594 20.14 9.30 2.56
C ALA A 594 19.60 9.67 3.96
N PHE A 595 20.48 10.17 4.82
CA PHE A 595 20.07 10.50 6.19
C PHE A 595 19.16 11.73 6.26
N ARG A 596 19.41 12.75 5.44
CA ARG A 596 18.74 14.06 5.48
C ARG A 596 18.77 14.75 4.12
N ALA A 597 17.83 15.64 3.88
CA ALA A 597 17.49 16.26 2.59
C ALA A 597 18.61 16.89 1.74
N LYS A 598 19.76 17.21 2.33
CA LYS A 598 20.89 17.81 1.60
C LYS A 598 21.99 16.81 1.22
N ALA A 599 21.80 15.52 1.48
CA ALA A 599 22.69 14.47 0.99
C ALA A 599 22.69 14.45 -0.54
N ALA A 600 23.74 13.91 -1.16
CA ALA A 600 23.72 13.63 -2.59
C ALA A 600 22.75 12.47 -2.83
N ARG A 601 21.67 12.74 -3.57
CA ARG A 601 20.54 11.81 -3.73
C ARG A 601 20.20 11.53 -5.19
N THR A 602 20.87 12.21 -6.12
CA THR A 602 20.83 11.91 -7.55
C THR A 602 22.02 11.01 -7.87
N TYR A 603 21.83 9.92 -8.62
CA TYR A 603 22.93 9.05 -9.04
C TYR A 603 22.94 8.83 -10.56
N ALA A 604 24.11 8.52 -11.10
CA ALA A 604 24.30 8.18 -12.49
C ALA A 604 25.31 7.03 -12.63
N VAL A 605 25.07 6.18 -13.61
CA VAL A 605 25.97 5.10 -14.00
C VAL A 605 26.57 5.44 -15.36
N ASN A 606 27.89 5.49 -15.43
CA ASN A 606 28.63 5.84 -16.63
C ASN A 606 29.66 4.76 -16.98
N VAL A 607 29.82 4.46 -18.27
CA VAL A 607 30.99 3.75 -18.80
C VAL A 607 32.01 4.78 -19.24
N LEU A 608 33.21 4.72 -18.66
CA LEU A 608 34.25 5.72 -18.87
C LEU A 608 35.15 5.37 -20.06
N THR A 609 35.82 6.40 -20.59
CA THR A 609 36.83 6.24 -21.65
C THR A 609 37.97 5.34 -21.18
N GLY A 610 38.42 4.44 -22.06
CA GLY A 610 39.40 3.40 -21.74
C GLY A 610 38.76 2.03 -21.49
N SER A 611 37.42 1.96 -21.46
CA SER A 611 36.68 0.71 -21.56
C SER A 611 36.70 0.18 -23.01
N ASP A 612 36.67 -1.13 -23.15
CA ASP A 612 36.50 -1.85 -24.42
C ASP A 612 35.01 -2.04 -24.78
N ILE A 613 34.09 -1.78 -23.84
CA ILE A 613 32.64 -1.72 -24.05
C ILE A 613 32.17 -0.28 -24.40
N THR A 614 30.90 -0.11 -24.78
CA THR A 614 30.37 1.20 -25.21
C THR A 614 30.45 2.26 -24.11
N VAL A 615 31.23 3.32 -24.36
CA VAL A 615 31.42 4.49 -23.48
C VAL A 615 30.22 5.42 -23.51
N GLY A 616 29.77 5.91 -22.34
CA GLY A 616 28.69 6.88 -22.23
C GLY A 616 27.95 6.83 -20.90
N ASN A 617 26.94 7.69 -20.76
CA ASN A 617 25.98 7.58 -19.65
C ASN A 617 25.03 6.41 -19.93
N VAL A 618 24.94 5.49 -18.98
CA VAL A 618 24.01 4.35 -19.02
C VAL A 618 22.67 4.77 -18.46
N PHE A 619 22.71 5.44 -17.29
CA PHE A 619 21.52 5.84 -16.56
C PHE A 619 21.82 7.09 -15.74
N THR A 620 20.80 7.94 -15.60
CA THR A 620 20.78 9.04 -14.63
C THR A 620 19.42 9.02 -13.93
N SER A 621 19.44 8.96 -12.60
CA SER A 621 18.22 8.98 -11.80
C SER A 621 17.50 10.33 -11.92
N ALA A 622 16.24 10.37 -11.48
CA ALA A 622 15.60 11.65 -11.20
C ALA A 622 16.37 12.44 -10.12
N ASP A 623 16.13 13.74 -10.06
CA ASP A 623 16.70 14.59 -9.01
C ASP A 623 16.23 14.11 -7.63
N GLN A 624 17.18 13.90 -6.73
CA GLN A 624 16.92 13.47 -5.36
C GLN A 624 16.19 12.11 -5.25
N ALA A 625 16.48 11.20 -6.18
CA ALA A 625 15.84 9.89 -6.27
C ALA A 625 16.02 9.01 -5.02
N ILE A 626 17.18 9.06 -4.36
CA ILE A 626 17.42 8.23 -3.16
C ILE A 626 16.53 8.69 -2.00
N THR A 627 15.82 7.81 -1.32
CA THR A 627 14.88 8.13 -0.22
C THR A 627 15.61 8.75 0.98
N GLU A 628 15.04 9.82 1.56
CA GLU A 628 15.56 10.41 2.80
C GLU A 628 14.84 9.95 4.07
N LEU A 629 15.58 9.75 5.17
CA LEU A 629 15.03 9.29 6.45
C LEU A 629 14.69 10.41 7.45
N ASN A 630 14.68 11.68 7.05
CA ASN A 630 14.41 12.81 7.96
C ASN A 630 15.31 12.83 9.23
N GLY A 631 16.54 12.31 9.13
CA GLY A 631 17.54 12.29 10.18
C GLY A 631 17.31 11.19 11.22
N THR A 632 17.66 11.50 12.48
CA THR A 632 17.64 10.51 13.58
C THR A 632 16.24 9.99 13.88
N ALA A 633 15.19 10.72 13.48
CA ALA A 633 13.82 10.30 13.69
C ALA A 633 13.40 9.12 12.79
N GLY A 634 13.97 9.01 11.60
CA GLY A 634 13.68 7.90 10.69
C GLY A 634 14.74 6.80 10.68
N LEU A 635 15.98 7.07 11.10
CA LEU A 635 17.03 6.04 11.14
C LEU A 635 16.82 5.06 12.30
N LYS A 636 16.67 3.79 11.95
CA LYS A 636 16.49 2.66 12.86
C LYS A 636 17.82 1.92 13.04
N LEU A 637 18.27 1.81 14.29
CA LEU A 637 19.58 1.26 14.67
C LEU A 637 19.48 0.16 15.72
N ASP A 638 18.26 -0.25 16.06
CA ASP A 638 18.02 -1.32 17.04
C ASP A 638 17.75 -2.62 16.29
N ASP A 639 18.71 -3.54 16.26
CA ASP A 639 18.60 -4.81 15.52
C ASP A 639 17.38 -5.67 15.94
N LEU A 640 16.69 -5.31 17.02
CA LEU A 640 15.41 -5.91 17.40
C LEU A 640 14.21 -5.42 16.57
N ASP A 641 14.32 -4.27 15.91
CA ASP A 641 13.36 -3.82 14.90
C ASP A 641 13.68 -4.55 13.57
N PRO A 642 12.72 -5.27 12.97
CA PRO A 642 12.95 -5.99 11.72
C PRO A 642 13.45 -5.07 10.60
N GLU A 643 13.07 -3.79 10.60
CA GLU A 643 13.47 -2.81 9.57
C GLU A 643 14.78 -2.07 9.88
N THR A 644 15.44 -2.35 11.02
CA THR A 644 16.75 -1.73 11.31
C THR A 644 17.78 -2.18 10.28
N HIS A 645 18.56 -1.24 9.73
CA HIS A 645 19.54 -1.54 8.69
C HIS A 645 18.96 -2.10 7.37
N ASP A 646 17.63 -2.11 7.17
CA ASP A 646 16.98 -2.47 5.89
C ASP A 646 16.12 -1.28 5.40
N GLN A 647 16.68 -0.07 5.49
CA GLN A 647 15.98 1.18 5.12
C GLN A 647 16.50 1.78 3.82
N HIS A 648 17.39 1.06 3.15
CA HIS A 648 18.06 1.48 1.94
C HIS A 648 17.09 1.42 0.77
N ASP A 649 17.39 2.22 -0.24
CA ASP A 649 16.88 1.93 -1.56
C ASP A 649 17.77 0.86 -2.18
N ASP A 650 17.17 -0.26 -2.53
CA ASP A 650 17.80 -1.35 -3.28
C ASP A 650 17.84 -0.96 -4.75
N ILE A 651 19.02 -0.61 -5.26
CA ILE A 651 19.15 -0.02 -6.59
C ILE A 651 19.87 -0.98 -7.53
N ASP A 652 19.16 -1.39 -8.58
CA ASP A 652 19.70 -2.15 -9.71
C ASP A 652 19.62 -1.32 -10.99
N VAL A 653 20.75 -1.09 -11.64
CA VAL A 653 20.82 -0.40 -12.93
C VAL A 653 21.29 -1.38 -13.99
N SER A 654 20.38 -1.72 -14.91
CA SER A 654 20.71 -2.60 -16.04
C SER A 654 21.76 -1.96 -16.94
N LEU A 655 22.80 -2.73 -17.25
CA LEU A 655 23.83 -2.42 -18.24
C LEU A 655 23.43 -2.93 -19.62
N ALA A 656 22.38 -3.75 -19.77
CA ALA A 656 21.93 -4.28 -21.05
C ALA A 656 21.47 -3.20 -22.06
N GLY A 657 21.20 -1.98 -21.60
CA GLY A 657 20.81 -0.85 -22.44
C GLY A 657 21.97 -0.18 -23.19
N ILE A 658 23.23 -0.52 -22.89
CA ILE A 658 24.37 0.01 -23.66
C ILE A 658 24.53 -0.77 -24.97
N ALA A 659 24.96 -0.09 -26.03
CA ALA A 659 25.01 -0.68 -27.37
C ALA A 659 25.92 -1.91 -27.49
N ASP A 660 26.94 -1.98 -26.63
CA ASP A 660 27.84 -3.11 -26.49
C ASP A 660 28.20 -3.27 -25.01
N SER A 661 27.71 -4.34 -24.40
CA SER A 661 28.00 -4.76 -23.01
C SER A 661 28.82 -6.05 -22.93
N THR A 662 29.34 -6.53 -24.06
CA THR A 662 30.13 -7.76 -24.12
C THR A 662 31.59 -7.45 -23.79
N LEU A 663 32.02 -7.87 -22.60
CA LEU A 663 33.41 -7.77 -22.18
C LEU A 663 34.20 -8.97 -22.73
N GLU A 664 34.85 -8.77 -23.87
CA GLU A 664 35.68 -9.78 -24.53
C GLU A 664 36.82 -10.31 -23.61
N VAL A 665 37.33 -11.51 -23.90
CA VAL A 665 38.53 -12.05 -23.23
C VAL A 665 39.71 -11.09 -23.36
N GLY A 666 40.27 -10.68 -22.23
CA GLY A 666 41.33 -9.70 -22.09
C GLY A 666 40.85 -8.24 -22.05
N GLY A 667 39.56 -8.00 -22.29
CA GLY A 667 38.95 -6.69 -22.31
C GLY A 667 38.79 -6.06 -20.93
N VAL A 668 38.66 -4.73 -20.91
CA VAL A 668 38.51 -3.91 -19.71
C VAL A 668 37.19 -3.11 -19.74
N ALA A 669 36.44 -3.12 -18.65
CA ALA A 669 35.32 -2.22 -18.42
C ALA A 669 35.63 -1.28 -17.25
N ILE A 670 35.39 0.02 -17.44
CA ILE A 670 35.56 1.06 -16.42
C ILE A 670 34.20 1.70 -16.17
N ILE A 671 33.57 1.34 -15.05
CA ILE A 671 32.21 1.74 -14.70
C ILE A 671 32.26 2.70 -13.51
N GLU A 672 31.61 3.85 -13.65
CA GLU A 672 31.51 4.88 -12.64
C GLU A 672 30.09 4.98 -12.10
N LEU A 673 29.95 4.88 -10.79
CA LEU A 673 28.76 5.25 -10.04
C LEU A 673 28.98 6.64 -9.44
N ALA A 674 28.28 7.64 -9.97
CA ALA A 674 28.42 9.05 -9.57
C ALA A 674 27.18 9.53 -8.81
N PHE A 675 27.40 10.20 -7.68
CA PHE A 675 26.39 10.79 -6.81
C PHE A 675 26.47 12.32 -6.83
N SER A 676 25.32 12.97 -7.00
CA SER A 676 25.19 14.41 -7.14
C SER A 676 23.96 14.98 -6.43
N GLY A 677 23.76 16.30 -6.53
CA GLY A 677 22.64 17.02 -5.91
C GLY A 677 22.82 17.31 -4.42
N GLY A 678 23.97 16.96 -3.84
CA GLY A 678 24.30 17.29 -2.46
C GLY A 678 24.53 18.79 -2.28
N ILE A 679 24.16 19.31 -1.11
CA ILE A 679 24.43 20.70 -0.72
C ILE A 679 25.45 20.70 0.44
N PRO A 680 26.75 20.96 0.16
CA PRO A 680 27.79 20.86 1.16
C PRO A 680 27.55 21.77 2.39
N GLY A 681 27.70 21.22 3.60
CA GLY A 681 27.60 21.97 4.85
C GLY A 681 27.64 21.11 6.12
N ASN A 682 27.98 21.70 7.27
CA ASN A 682 28.27 20.95 8.52
C ASN A 682 27.02 20.53 9.32
N SER A 683 26.00 20.00 8.65
CA SER A 683 24.68 19.72 9.27
C SER A 683 24.32 18.24 9.32
N GLY A 684 25.30 17.34 9.16
CA GLY A 684 25.10 15.89 9.30
C GLY A 684 24.17 15.33 8.22
N HIS A 685 24.34 15.77 6.97
CA HIS A 685 23.60 15.22 5.83
C HIS A 685 24.47 14.16 5.16
N HIS A 686 24.16 12.89 5.36
CA HIS A 686 24.99 11.78 4.91
C HIS A 686 24.29 11.02 3.79
N LEU A 687 25.04 10.64 2.77
CA LEU A 687 24.70 9.52 1.90
C LEU A 687 25.57 8.34 2.34
N TRP A 688 24.97 7.19 2.58
CA TRP A 688 25.66 5.92 2.74
C TRP A 688 25.44 5.06 1.50
N VAL A 689 26.47 4.33 1.11
CA VAL A 689 26.47 3.34 0.04
C VAL A 689 27.00 2.05 0.62
N ASP A 690 26.33 0.94 0.33
CA ASP A 690 26.70 -0.39 0.74
C ASP A 690 26.47 -1.41 -0.39
N ASN A 691 27.00 -2.63 -0.22
CA ASN A 691 26.78 -3.79 -1.09
C ASN A 691 26.84 -3.48 -2.59
N LEU A 692 27.94 -2.86 -3.03
CA LEU A 692 28.15 -2.50 -4.43
C LEU A 692 28.60 -3.73 -5.25
N GLY A 693 27.76 -4.19 -6.17
CA GLY A 693 28.01 -5.34 -7.03
C GLY A 693 27.90 -5.02 -8.52
N ILE A 694 28.59 -5.81 -9.36
CA ILE A 694 28.31 -5.90 -10.80
C ILE A 694 28.16 -7.37 -11.16
N SER A 695 27.18 -7.65 -11.99
CA SER A 695 26.78 -8.98 -12.38
C SER A 695 26.93 -9.20 -13.90
N SER A 696 26.91 -10.45 -14.35
CA SER A 696 26.78 -10.81 -15.77
C SER A 696 25.32 -11.06 -16.12
N THR A 697 24.90 -10.88 -17.37
CA THR A 697 23.67 -11.54 -17.80
C THR A 697 23.90 -13.06 -17.76
N ALA A 698 22.86 -13.84 -17.44
CA ALA A 698 22.88 -15.30 -17.66
C ALA A 698 23.51 -15.55 -19.02
N ASP A 699 24.64 -16.28 -19.04
CA ASP A 699 25.25 -16.71 -20.28
C ASP A 699 24.10 -17.34 -21.08
N THR A 700 23.77 -16.77 -22.25
CA THR A 700 22.83 -17.44 -23.14
C THR A 700 23.51 -18.76 -23.42
N VAL A 701 23.04 -19.81 -22.73
CA VAL A 701 23.53 -21.18 -22.78
C VAL A 701 24.11 -21.39 -24.16
N VAL A 702 25.43 -21.61 -24.24
CA VAL A 702 26.17 -21.97 -25.46
C VAL A 702 25.17 -22.62 -26.40
N GLU A 703 24.86 -21.92 -27.51
CA GLU A 703 23.80 -22.33 -28.43
C GLU A 703 23.90 -23.86 -28.57
N PRO A 704 22.85 -24.64 -28.20
CA PRO A 704 22.96 -26.08 -28.15
C PRO A 704 23.57 -26.54 -29.47
N PRO A 705 24.62 -27.39 -29.46
CA PRO A 705 25.38 -27.72 -30.66
C PRO A 705 24.39 -28.00 -31.79
N GLU A 706 24.57 -27.34 -32.94
CA GLU A 706 23.61 -27.41 -34.04
C GLU A 706 23.17 -28.87 -34.22
N PRO A 707 21.85 -29.17 -34.14
CA PRO A 707 21.39 -30.54 -34.19
C PRO A 707 21.90 -31.20 -35.47
N PRO A 708 22.41 -32.45 -35.41
CA PRO A 708 23.10 -33.07 -36.53
C PRO A 708 22.17 -33.16 -37.75
N VAL A 709 22.63 -32.63 -38.88
CA VAL A 709 21.88 -32.72 -40.14
C VAL A 709 22.10 -34.09 -40.76
N MET A 710 21.05 -34.92 -40.80
CA MET A 710 21.07 -36.21 -41.48
C MET A 710 20.82 -36.06 -42.98
N GLY A 711 21.78 -36.49 -43.80
CA GLY A 711 21.64 -36.67 -45.24
C GLY A 711 21.42 -38.14 -45.60
N SER A 712 20.75 -38.39 -46.73
CA SER A 712 20.59 -39.74 -47.28
C SER A 712 20.76 -39.74 -48.80
N GLU A 713 21.38 -40.80 -49.32
CA GLU A 713 21.54 -41.05 -50.76
C GLU A 713 21.24 -42.54 -51.05
N VAL A 714 20.45 -42.83 -52.09
CA VAL A 714 20.15 -44.22 -52.50
C VAL A 714 20.94 -44.57 -53.75
N SER A 715 21.77 -45.60 -53.66
CA SER A 715 22.56 -46.09 -54.80
C SER A 715 22.70 -47.62 -54.78
N GLY A 716 22.49 -48.25 -55.94
CA GLY A 716 22.66 -49.71 -56.08
C GLY A 716 21.75 -50.57 -55.20
N GLY A 717 20.61 -50.05 -54.73
CA GLY A 717 19.70 -50.75 -53.82
C GLY A 717 20.06 -50.62 -52.33
N ASN A 718 21.07 -49.82 -51.98
CA ASN A 718 21.40 -49.48 -50.59
C ASN A 718 21.14 -48.00 -50.33
N MET A 719 20.88 -47.64 -49.07
CA MET A 719 20.79 -46.27 -48.60
C MET A 719 22.08 -45.91 -47.85
N THR A 720 22.75 -44.83 -48.23
CA THR A 720 23.87 -44.26 -47.50
C THR A 720 23.36 -43.11 -46.65
N ILE A 721 23.54 -43.19 -45.34
CA ILE A 721 23.21 -42.15 -44.37
C ILE A 721 24.49 -41.42 -43.98
N THR A 722 24.46 -40.09 -44.07
CA THR A 722 25.54 -39.20 -43.64
C THR A 722 25.02 -38.27 -42.55
N TRP A 723 25.87 -37.90 -41.61
CA TRP A 723 25.63 -36.77 -40.73
C TRP A 723 26.93 -35.99 -40.48
N THR A 724 26.77 -34.70 -40.22
CA THR A 724 27.83 -33.79 -39.79
C THR A 724 27.52 -33.39 -38.34
N SER A 725 28.44 -33.69 -37.43
CA SER A 725 28.35 -33.34 -36.01
C SER A 725 29.74 -33.23 -35.39
N ASP A 726 29.84 -32.41 -34.34
CA ASP A 726 30.96 -32.33 -33.40
C ASP A 726 30.83 -33.35 -32.25
N GLY A 727 29.61 -33.79 -31.91
CA GLY A 727 29.32 -34.86 -30.96
C GLY A 727 29.43 -36.30 -31.50
N SER A 728 29.51 -37.28 -30.60
CA SER A 728 29.49 -38.71 -30.92
C SER A 728 28.05 -39.22 -31.10
N PHE A 729 27.64 -39.49 -32.34
CA PHE A 729 26.31 -40.03 -32.64
C PHE A 729 26.37 -41.47 -33.15
N LYS A 730 25.28 -42.22 -32.96
CA LYS A 730 25.05 -43.52 -33.60
C LYS A 730 23.70 -43.57 -34.31
N LEU A 731 23.62 -44.36 -35.39
CA LEU A 731 22.38 -44.62 -36.11
C LEU A 731 21.61 -45.77 -35.45
N GLN A 732 20.32 -45.55 -35.20
CA GLN A 732 19.40 -46.58 -34.75
C GLN A 732 18.32 -46.84 -35.77
N THR A 733 17.80 -48.05 -35.76
CA THR A 733 16.74 -48.53 -36.65
C THR A 733 15.59 -49.18 -35.90
N ARG A 734 14.41 -49.19 -36.51
CA ARG A 734 13.26 -50.02 -36.14
C ARG A 734 12.27 -50.18 -37.31
N ASP A 735 11.43 -51.21 -37.23
CA ASP A 735 10.50 -51.57 -38.31
C ASP A 735 9.13 -50.85 -38.23
N SER A 736 8.85 -50.10 -37.15
CA SER A 736 7.57 -49.40 -36.94
C SER A 736 7.74 -48.11 -36.13
N LEU A 737 7.06 -47.03 -36.51
CA LEU A 737 7.07 -45.78 -35.75
C LEU A 737 6.31 -45.84 -34.42
N THR A 738 5.33 -46.74 -34.30
CA THR A 738 4.41 -46.76 -33.16
C THR A 738 4.70 -47.88 -32.17
N THR A 739 5.49 -48.89 -32.54
CA THR A 739 5.70 -50.09 -31.73
C THR A 739 7.10 -50.65 -31.92
N GLY A 740 7.74 -51.13 -30.83
CA GLY A 740 9.06 -51.76 -30.86
C GLY A 740 10.18 -50.87 -30.34
N ASP A 741 11.28 -51.51 -29.93
CA ASP A 741 12.48 -50.85 -29.42
C ASP A 741 13.39 -50.39 -30.57
N TRP A 742 14.09 -49.28 -30.35
CA TRP A 742 15.14 -48.83 -31.25
C TRP A 742 16.39 -49.67 -31.05
N MET A 743 16.92 -50.22 -32.15
CA MET A 743 18.14 -51.04 -32.13
C MET A 743 19.27 -50.29 -32.82
N ASP A 744 20.49 -50.44 -32.32
CA ASP A 744 21.67 -49.87 -32.97
C ASP A 744 21.90 -50.56 -34.32
N VAL A 745 22.14 -49.77 -35.37
CA VAL A 745 22.61 -50.31 -36.65
C VAL A 745 24.06 -50.78 -36.46
N PRO A 746 24.39 -52.07 -36.69
CA PRO A 746 25.73 -52.57 -36.41
C PRO A 746 26.83 -51.80 -37.16
N GLY A 747 27.81 -51.28 -36.41
CA GLY A 747 28.93 -50.50 -36.96
C GLY A 747 28.60 -49.04 -37.28
N ALA A 748 27.38 -48.57 -36.98
CA ALA A 748 26.92 -47.23 -37.34
C ALA A 748 27.24 -46.16 -36.28
N THR A 749 28.47 -46.15 -35.76
CA THR A 749 28.95 -45.14 -34.78
C THR A 749 29.74 -44.01 -35.42
N SER A 750 29.82 -43.97 -36.76
CA SER A 750 30.51 -42.93 -37.53
C SER A 750 29.87 -42.77 -38.91
N SER A 751 29.73 -41.53 -39.36
CA SER A 751 29.27 -41.16 -40.72
C SER A 751 30.41 -41.37 -41.74
N PRO A 752 30.15 -41.86 -42.98
CA PRO A 752 28.87 -42.35 -43.52
C PRO A 752 28.57 -43.82 -43.15
N VAL A 753 27.29 -44.20 -43.15
CA VAL A 753 26.81 -45.58 -42.91
C VAL A 753 25.98 -46.06 -44.09
N VAL A 754 26.24 -47.28 -44.57
CA VAL A 754 25.45 -47.92 -45.62
C VAL A 754 24.44 -48.88 -44.99
N VAL A 755 23.16 -48.60 -45.17
CA VAL A 755 22.03 -49.43 -44.75
C VAL A 755 21.48 -50.18 -45.97
N PRO A 756 21.54 -51.52 -46.00
CA PRO A 756 20.93 -52.30 -47.07
C PRO A 756 19.41 -52.07 -47.10
N ALA A 757 18.82 -51.73 -48.25
CA ALA A 757 17.37 -51.57 -48.36
C ALA A 757 16.69 -52.94 -48.56
N THR A 758 16.90 -53.86 -47.61
CA THR A 758 16.40 -55.24 -47.68
C THR A 758 15.01 -55.42 -47.08
N ASN A 759 14.49 -54.40 -46.39
CA ASN A 759 13.19 -54.41 -45.72
C ASN A 759 12.17 -53.53 -46.46
N ASP A 760 10.89 -53.88 -46.39
CA ASP A 760 9.81 -53.11 -47.04
C ASP A 760 9.61 -51.72 -46.39
N VAL A 761 9.85 -51.60 -45.07
CA VAL A 761 9.81 -50.33 -44.32
C VAL A 761 10.84 -50.39 -43.19
N GLU A 762 11.65 -49.35 -43.05
CA GLU A 762 12.63 -49.18 -41.98
C GLU A 762 12.69 -47.71 -41.55
N PHE A 763 12.71 -47.43 -40.24
CA PHE A 763 12.80 -46.08 -39.69
C PHE A 763 14.16 -45.88 -39.03
N LEU A 764 14.82 -44.78 -39.38
CA LEU A 764 16.16 -44.45 -38.90
C LEU A 764 16.12 -43.19 -38.03
N ARG A 765 16.95 -43.16 -36.98
CA ARG A 765 17.22 -41.95 -36.18
C ARG A 765 18.68 -41.86 -35.77
N LEU A 766 19.16 -40.64 -35.53
CA LEU A 766 20.41 -40.41 -34.81
C LEU A 766 20.13 -40.26 -33.32
N ILE A 767 21.03 -40.78 -32.50
CA ILE A 767 21.06 -40.55 -31.06
C ILE A 767 22.50 -40.25 -30.63
N GLU A 768 22.66 -39.27 -29.76
CA GLU A 768 23.93 -38.94 -29.13
C GLU A 768 24.35 -40.09 -28.20
N GLN A 769 25.64 -40.44 -28.19
CA GLN A 769 26.20 -41.54 -27.40
C GLN A 769 26.49 -41.15 -25.96
#